data_AF-A0A1R4EQ09-F1
#
_entry.id   AF-A0A1R4EQ09-F1
#
_cell.length_a   1.000
_cell.length_b   1.000
_cell.length_c   1.000
_cell.angle_alpha   90.00
_cell.angle_beta   90.00
_cell.angle_gamma   90.00
#
_symmetry.space_group_name_H-M   'P 1'
#
loop_
_entity.id
_entity.type
_entity.pdbx_description
1 polymer ?
#
loop_
_entity_poly.entity_id
_entity_poly.type
_entity_poly.pdbx_seq_one_letter_code
_entity_poly.pdbx_strand_id
1 'polypeptide(L)'
;MPTSDARAAASSSDGRVASPTGEPTAQGFSGPDASDDEDVVSELTIGAPLAPAPTGTPAGPSSPASAAAGRPPGTLTIGRSPSVEITLDDPLVSGRHVDLVPAQGGFRVVDRGSLNGTFINGARVSEGMLQMGGILGVGGSFLQLVPGGLVPIDIAGGEGSLEASDLTVRVEASPEERRRLKEKGAPDPSQKTILDDVTFNLPGRSLLAVIGPSGAGKSTLLRSLVGRPPANEGVVKFSGLDVYEYEATMRNRIGMVPQDDVVHRTLSVRKALEFGAELRFDQSVGKADREQAVERVMTQLGLTEHAGTRIDRLSGGQRKRVSVALEMLTQPDLLFLDEPTSGLDPSLDAEIMQLLATIAHGDDAKGQRGRTVVVITHNEVNLDQADKILILAPGGKNAFYGAPREVKPYFAKAMRYLGREVKDPDDLTYAQIYSFIKEDPDRSKQMFEGSSNHVRKRRVNIARPQQLERRSQQSTGRQISTLARRQIALMAADWKYLSFLLLMPVLFGVLTVAVGGELGLRTPGPAETITANAMQILTILMVGLAFAGLSVSVRDLVGERHIYKRESAVGLRPDAYLVSKILVLGVFAVYQGIVASVLTLMLHDPPTEGSLLPSGSAEIVVAAVFLAFTCMVLGLLLSAVAQTSEQIMPLLVVAVMLQLVLSGGVLEVAGQPVFEQLAWLMPARWGYNMTMSTIGITDWHPYQTDPLWAHEPGMWILGLLMLIVWAIVYGLLARWRLVKQAD
;
A
#
# COMPACT_ATOMS: atom_id res chain seq x y z
N MET A 1 14.60 54.71 17.46
CA MET A 1 13.66 55.85 17.55
C MET A 1 12.32 55.42 16.98
N PRO A 2 11.21 55.97 17.48
CA PRO A 2 10.23 55.16 18.23
C PRO A 2 8.88 55.11 17.49
N THR A 3 7.79 54.50 17.96
CA THR A 3 6.90 54.73 19.14
C THR A 3 5.67 53.83 18.88
N SER A 4 4.76 53.46 19.79
CA SER A 4 4.62 53.57 21.26
C SER A 4 3.31 52.87 21.66
N ASP A 5 3.25 52.31 22.88
CA ASP A 5 2.07 52.24 23.79
C ASP A 5 0.76 51.53 23.31
N ALA A 6 -0.14 51.04 24.17
CA ALA A 6 -0.26 51.07 25.65
C ALA A 6 -0.92 49.75 26.15
N ARG A 7 -0.70 49.27 27.39
CA ARG A 7 -1.57 49.42 28.61
C ARG A 7 -3.09 49.29 28.34
N ALA A 8 -3.94 48.68 29.17
CA ALA A 8 -3.87 47.85 30.40
C ALA A 8 -5.28 47.15 30.54
N ALA A 9 -5.79 46.49 31.61
CA ALA A 9 -5.40 46.24 33.01
C ALA A 9 -6.10 44.90 33.46
N ALA A 10 -5.57 44.07 34.37
CA ALA A 10 -5.56 44.11 35.86
C ALA A 10 -6.85 43.64 36.58
N SER A 11 -6.67 43.19 37.84
CA SER A 11 -7.62 42.60 38.82
C SER A 11 -8.26 41.24 38.44
N SER A 12 -8.22 40.14 39.20
CA SER A 12 -7.88 39.74 40.60
C SER A 12 -9.09 39.34 41.44
N SER A 13 -8.84 38.54 42.48
CA SER A 13 -9.76 38.00 43.50
C SER A 13 -10.70 36.89 43.01
N ASP A 14 -11.23 36.00 43.87
CA ASP A 14 -10.78 35.31 45.11
C ASP A 14 -11.91 34.30 45.41
N GLY A 15 -11.67 33.11 46.00
CA GLY A 15 -12.73 32.07 45.96
C GLY A 15 -12.45 30.72 46.61
N ARG A 16 -12.19 30.72 47.92
CA ARG A 16 -11.99 29.56 48.78
C ARG A 16 -13.17 28.54 48.87
N VAL A 17 -12.78 27.26 49.07
CA VAL A 17 -13.34 26.27 50.03
C VAL A 17 -14.72 25.64 49.76
N ALA A 18 -14.76 24.31 49.60
CA ALA A 18 -15.32 23.34 50.58
C ALA A 18 -15.47 21.91 50.02
N SER A 19 -15.01 20.91 50.79
CA SER A 19 -15.48 19.51 50.72
C SER A 19 -16.41 19.24 51.91
N PRO A 20 -17.41 18.35 51.75
CA PRO A 20 -17.65 17.27 52.75
C PRO A 20 -17.91 15.92 52.06
N THR A 21 -17.19 14.83 52.35
CA THR A 21 -17.44 13.85 53.43
C THR A 21 -18.87 13.26 53.48
N GLY A 22 -19.00 11.93 53.34
CA GLY A 22 -20.25 11.21 53.62
C GLY A 22 -20.30 9.75 53.14
N GLU A 23 -19.61 8.82 53.82
CA GLU A 23 -20.09 7.42 53.91
C GLU A 23 -21.27 7.35 54.90
N PRO A 24 -22.08 6.28 54.85
CA PRO A 24 -21.95 5.27 55.92
C PRO A 24 -22.03 3.79 55.45
N THR A 25 -21.15 2.97 56.03
CA THR A 25 -21.39 1.69 56.77
C THR A 25 -22.74 0.95 56.66
N ALA A 26 -22.86 -0.37 56.91
CA ALA A 26 -21.93 -1.53 56.98
C ALA A 26 -22.75 -2.79 57.32
N GLN A 27 -22.30 -3.99 56.92
CA GLN A 27 -22.57 -5.36 57.43
C GLN A 27 -22.18 -6.36 56.30
N GLY A 28 -21.28 -7.34 56.44
CA GLY A 28 -20.42 -7.77 57.55
C GLY A 28 -20.72 -9.21 57.97
N PHE A 29 -19.88 -10.19 57.57
CA PHE A 29 -19.69 -11.47 58.28
C PHE A 29 -18.40 -12.21 57.84
N SER A 30 -17.57 -12.55 58.84
CA SER A 30 -16.57 -13.63 58.97
C SER A 30 -15.96 -14.38 57.76
N GLY A 31 -14.62 -14.51 57.77
CA GLY A 31 -13.89 -15.63 57.14
C GLY A 31 -14.03 -16.96 57.91
N PRO A 32 -13.28 -18.03 57.53
CA PRO A 32 -11.85 -18.09 57.89
C PRO A 32 -10.88 -18.64 56.84
N ASP A 33 -9.59 -18.42 57.12
CA ASP A 33 -8.32 -19.06 56.70
C ASP A 33 -8.23 -20.00 55.48
N ALA A 34 -7.35 -19.57 54.56
CA ALA A 34 -6.20 -20.27 53.97
C ALA A 34 -6.26 -21.80 53.68
N SER A 35 -6.16 -22.15 52.39
CA SER A 35 -4.93 -22.75 51.82
C SER A 35 -4.96 -22.84 50.28
N ASP A 36 -3.76 -22.96 49.71
CA ASP A 36 -3.37 -23.54 48.40
C ASP A 36 -3.68 -22.81 47.08
N ASP A 37 -2.60 -22.67 46.29
CA ASP A 37 -2.56 -22.24 44.90
C ASP A 37 -3.23 -23.25 43.96
N GLU A 38 -3.92 -22.78 42.92
CA GLU A 38 -3.81 -23.38 41.58
C GLU A 38 -4.27 -22.39 40.48
N ASP A 39 -3.35 -22.05 39.56
CA ASP A 39 -3.63 -21.21 38.40
C ASP A 39 -4.52 -21.94 37.39
N VAL A 40 -5.79 -21.52 37.27
CA VAL A 40 -6.71 -22.06 36.26
C VAL A 40 -6.43 -21.43 34.89
N VAL A 41 -5.45 -21.99 34.16
CA VAL A 41 -5.29 -21.76 32.73
C VAL A 41 -6.35 -22.56 31.96
N SER A 42 -7.24 -21.87 31.26
CA SER A 42 -8.29 -22.51 30.46
C SER A 42 -7.75 -22.99 29.10
N GLU A 43 -7.16 -24.20 29.06
CA GLU A 43 -6.79 -24.88 27.82
C GLU A 43 -8.04 -25.19 26.96
N LEU A 44 -8.06 -24.69 25.73
CA LEU A 44 -9.16 -24.91 24.78
C LEU A 44 -8.85 -26.11 23.87
N THR A 45 -8.88 -27.30 24.44
CA THR A 45 -8.58 -28.56 23.76
C THR A 45 -9.70 -28.95 22.78
N ILE A 46 -9.46 -28.83 21.47
CA ILE A 46 -10.37 -29.34 20.43
C ILE A 46 -10.19 -30.86 20.29
N GLY A 47 -10.69 -31.61 21.28
CA GLY A 47 -10.61 -33.06 21.33
C GLY A 47 -11.75 -33.74 20.57
N ALA A 48 -11.42 -34.49 19.50
CA ALA A 48 -12.32 -35.46 18.89
C ALA A 48 -11.86 -36.89 19.24
N PRO A 49 -12.55 -37.60 20.15
CA PRO A 49 -12.18 -38.97 20.49
C PRO A 49 -12.56 -39.94 19.35
N LEU A 50 -11.60 -40.74 18.87
CA LEU A 50 -11.92 -41.89 18.03
C LEU A 50 -12.60 -42.97 18.90
N ALA A 51 -13.87 -43.25 18.61
CA ALA A 51 -14.64 -44.35 19.21
C ALA A 51 -15.39 -45.14 18.11
N PRO A 52 -15.64 -46.46 18.31
CA PRO A 52 -16.05 -47.36 17.22
C PRO A 52 -17.54 -47.28 16.87
N ALA A 53 -17.87 -47.76 15.66
CA ALA A 53 -19.20 -47.65 15.06
C ALA A 53 -20.27 -48.53 15.76
N PRO A 54 -21.48 -47.99 16.01
CA PRO A 54 -22.67 -48.77 16.39
C PRO A 54 -23.56 -49.12 15.18
N THR A 55 -24.43 -50.12 15.37
CA THR A 55 -25.25 -50.77 14.33
C THR A 55 -26.77 -50.50 14.47
N GLY A 56 -27.46 -50.23 13.34
CA GLY A 56 -28.94 -50.14 13.22
C GLY A 56 -29.57 -48.86 13.80
N THR A 57 -30.76 -48.38 13.40
CA THR A 57 -31.81 -48.80 12.45
C THR A 57 -32.61 -47.50 12.05
N PRO A 58 -33.25 -47.35 10.88
CA PRO A 58 -33.49 -46.01 10.29
C PRO A 58 -34.83 -45.34 10.64
N ALA A 59 -34.90 -44.01 10.50
CA ALA A 59 -36.15 -43.24 10.56
C ALA A 59 -36.18 -42.07 9.55
N GLY A 60 -37.24 -42.04 8.72
CA GLY A 60 -37.94 -40.84 8.19
C GLY A 60 -37.21 -39.83 7.27
N PRO A 61 -37.73 -39.49 6.07
CA PRO A 61 -37.03 -38.64 5.10
C PRO A 61 -37.46 -37.16 5.12
N SER A 62 -36.50 -36.25 4.88
CA SER A 62 -36.78 -34.84 4.54
C SER A 62 -35.79 -34.26 3.52
N SER A 63 -36.19 -34.32 2.26
CA SER A 63 -35.75 -33.47 1.12
C SER A 63 -34.30 -33.63 0.60
N PRO A 64 -34.07 -33.30 -0.70
CA PRO A 64 -33.09 -34.03 -1.48
C PRO A 64 -31.66 -33.48 -1.39
N ALA A 65 -30.72 -34.40 -1.19
CA ALA A 65 -29.30 -34.14 -1.40
C ALA A 65 -29.03 -33.73 -2.85
N SER A 66 -28.35 -32.60 -3.02
CA SER A 66 -27.63 -32.25 -4.24
C SER A 66 -26.19 -31.92 -3.89
N ALA A 67 -25.23 -32.53 -4.61
CA ALA A 67 -23.79 -32.34 -4.47
C ALA A 67 -23.08 -32.88 -3.19
N ALA A 68 -23.59 -33.94 -2.55
CA ALA A 68 -22.80 -34.77 -1.63
C ALA A 68 -22.00 -35.87 -2.39
N ALA A 69 -21.21 -35.47 -3.37
CA ALA A 69 -20.40 -36.40 -4.17
C ALA A 69 -19.07 -36.74 -3.46
N GLY A 70 -18.97 -37.96 -2.93
CA GLY A 70 -17.69 -38.65 -2.74
C GLY A 70 -16.67 -38.03 -1.77
N ARG A 71 -17.08 -37.46 -0.63
CA ARG A 71 -16.12 -37.08 0.42
C ARG A 71 -15.59 -38.34 1.15
N PRO A 72 -14.27 -38.50 1.34
CA PRO A 72 -13.72 -39.57 2.16
C PRO A 72 -14.21 -39.47 3.61
N PRO A 73 -14.58 -40.59 4.26
CA PRO A 73 -15.01 -40.57 5.66
C PRO A 73 -13.89 -40.01 6.57
N GLY A 74 -14.27 -39.15 7.52
CA GLY A 74 -13.33 -38.47 8.43
C GLY A 74 -12.68 -37.20 7.88
N THR A 75 -13.06 -36.71 6.70
CA THR A 75 -12.56 -35.42 6.17
C THR A 75 -13.08 -34.24 7.00
N LEU A 76 -12.17 -33.42 7.54
CA LEU A 76 -12.49 -32.17 8.26
C LEU A 76 -12.34 -30.96 7.34
N THR A 77 -13.23 -29.98 7.38
CA THR A 77 -13.07 -28.70 6.65
C THR A 77 -12.69 -27.60 7.63
N ILE A 78 -11.68 -26.80 7.27
CA ILE A 78 -11.41 -25.51 7.93
C ILE A 78 -11.96 -24.38 7.06
N GLY A 79 -12.58 -23.38 7.68
CA GLY A 79 -13.08 -22.18 6.98
C GLY A 79 -13.71 -21.17 7.94
N ARG A 80 -14.23 -20.06 7.40
CA ARG A 80 -14.95 -19.03 8.18
C ARG A 80 -16.46 -19.26 8.28
N SER A 81 -17.03 -20.13 7.44
CA SER A 81 -18.47 -20.40 7.46
C SER A 81 -18.85 -21.32 8.63
N PRO A 82 -19.93 -21.08 9.40
CA PRO A 82 -20.40 -21.97 10.46
C PRO A 82 -20.90 -23.35 9.95
N SER A 83 -20.79 -23.63 8.65
CA SER A 83 -21.09 -24.92 8.00
C SER A 83 -19.84 -25.79 7.76
N VAL A 84 -18.73 -25.49 8.43
CA VAL A 84 -17.47 -26.25 8.41
C VAL A 84 -17.14 -26.81 9.79
N GLU A 85 -16.40 -27.90 9.82
CA GLU A 85 -16.10 -28.65 11.04
C GLU A 85 -15.14 -27.89 11.97
N ILE A 86 -14.25 -27.04 11.44
CA ILE A 86 -13.35 -26.16 12.21
C ILE A 86 -13.53 -24.71 11.72
N THR A 87 -14.27 -23.91 12.48
CA THR A 87 -14.56 -22.51 12.13
C THR A 87 -13.46 -21.58 12.66
N LEU A 88 -12.92 -20.70 11.82
CA LEU A 88 -11.97 -19.64 12.18
C LEU A 88 -12.56 -18.26 11.90
N ASP A 89 -12.68 -17.40 12.91
CA ASP A 89 -13.14 -16.01 12.75
C ASP A 89 -12.01 -15.08 12.31
N ASP A 90 -11.56 -15.29 11.07
CA ASP A 90 -10.49 -14.53 10.44
C ASP A 90 -10.97 -14.00 9.07
N PRO A 91 -11.02 -12.66 8.84
CA PRO A 91 -11.42 -12.05 7.57
C PRO A 91 -10.57 -12.46 6.34
N LEU A 92 -9.43 -13.12 6.56
CA LEU A 92 -8.53 -13.65 5.54
C LEU A 92 -8.78 -15.14 5.27
N VAL A 93 -9.68 -15.78 6.01
CA VAL A 93 -10.08 -17.17 5.80
C VAL A 93 -11.34 -17.23 4.93
N SER A 94 -11.23 -17.87 3.77
CA SER A 94 -12.37 -18.15 2.89
C SER A 94 -13.43 -19.01 3.58
N GLY A 95 -14.72 -18.82 3.25
CA GLY A 95 -15.84 -19.50 3.92
C GLY A 95 -15.72 -21.02 4.04
N ARG A 96 -15.18 -21.69 3.01
CA ARG A 96 -14.60 -23.05 3.08
C ARG A 96 -13.20 -22.95 2.49
N HIS A 97 -12.16 -23.12 3.29
CA HIS A 97 -10.78 -22.79 2.90
C HIS A 97 -10.01 -24.03 2.46
N VAL A 98 -10.05 -25.08 3.26
CA VAL A 98 -9.25 -26.30 3.08
C VAL A 98 -9.97 -27.53 3.61
N ASP A 99 -9.89 -28.64 2.87
CA ASP A 99 -10.32 -29.97 3.32
C ASP A 99 -9.08 -30.75 3.82
N LEU A 100 -9.19 -31.38 4.98
CA LEU A 100 -8.19 -32.24 5.59
C LEU A 100 -8.68 -33.68 5.52
N VAL A 101 -8.16 -34.43 4.56
CA VAL A 101 -8.51 -35.84 4.34
C VAL A 101 -7.57 -36.72 5.17
N PRO A 102 -8.06 -37.63 6.04
CA PRO A 102 -7.20 -38.52 6.81
C PRO A 102 -6.29 -39.37 5.93
N ALA A 103 -5.01 -39.48 6.31
CA ALA A 103 -4.01 -40.26 5.60
C ALA A 103 -3.01 -40.92 6.58
N GLN A 104 -2.19 -41.86 6.12
CA GLN A 104 -1.23 -42.53 7.01
C GLN A 104 -0.21 -41.52 7.56
N GLY A 105 -0.18 -41.36 8.89
CA GLY A 105 0.73 -40.45 9.58
C GLY A 105 0.31 -38.98 9.62
N GLY A 106 -0.91 -38.62 9.22
CA GLY A 106 -1.42 -37.25 9.32
C GLY A 106 -2.62 -36.97 8.42
N PHE A 107 -2.64 -35.78 7.78
CA PHE A 107 -3.72 -35.35 6.89
C PHE A 107 -3.20 -34.98 5.51
N ARG A 108 -3.89 -35.44 4.47
CA ARG A 108 -3.77 -34.88 3.12
C ARG A 108 -4.59 -33.60 3.05
N VAL A 109 -3.90 -32.49 2.97
CA VAL A 109 -4.42 -31.12 2.91
C VAL A 109 -4.80 -30.82 1.47
N VAL A 110 -6.03 -30.38 1.23
CA VAL A 110 -6.54 -30.02 -0.11
C VAL A 110 -7.16 -28.62 -0.04
N ASP A 111 -6.47 -27.65 -0.63
CA ASP A 111 -6.94 -26.26 -0.72
C ASP A 111 -8.19 -26.18 -1.61
N ARG A 112 -9.22 -25.44 -1.18
CA ARG A 112 -10.51 -25.35 -1.88
C ARG A 112 -10.58 -24.23 -2.93
N GLY A 113 -9.43 -23.77 -3.42
CA GLY A 113 -9.34 -22.55 -4.23
C GLY A 113 -9.38 -21.31 -3.34
N SER A 114 -8.73 -21.38 -2.17
CA SER A 114 -8.68 -20.29 -1.23
C SER A 114 -7.95 -19.08 -1.79
N LEU A 115 -8.40 -17.90 -1.39
CA LEU A 115 -7.86 -16.65 -1.89
C LEU A 115 -6.48 -16.35 -1.32
N ASN A 116 -6.34 -16.46 0.01
CA ASN A 116 -5.08 -16.22 0.70
C ASN A 116 -4.09 -17.39 0.60
N GLY A 117 -4.56 -18.59 0.27
CA GLY A 117 -3.75 -19.79 0.13
C GLY A 117 -3.64 -20.60 1.42
N THR A 118 -3.62 -21.92 1.27
CA THR A 118 -3.18 -22.85 2.32
C THR A 118 -1.66 -23.03 2.27
N PHE A 119 -1.02 -23.11 3.43
CA PHE A 119 0.43 -23.31 3.57
C PHE A 119 0.74 -24.52 4.46
N ILE A 120 1.77 -25.30 4.13
CA ILE A 120 2.35 -26.33 5.00
C ILE A 120 3.82 -26.00 5.20
N ASN A 121 4.25 -25.86 6.46
CA ASN A 121 5.63 -25.51 6.83
C ASN A 121 6.19 -24.33 5.99
N GLY A 122 5.40 -23.24 5.89
CA GLY A 122 5.74 -22.02 5.16
C GLY A 122 5.51 -22.10 3.63
N ALA A 123 5.49 -23.29 3.04
CA ALA A 123 5.29 -23.47 1.60
C ALA A 123 3.80 -23.46 1.22
N ARG A 124 3.41 -22.67 0.22
CA ARG A 124 2.02 -22.66 -0.29
C ARG A 124 1.73 -23.96 -1.04
N VAL A 125 0.59 -24.60 -0.74
CA VAL A 125 0.15 -25.84 -1.40
C VAL A 125 -1.27 -25.70 -1.94
N SER A 126 -1.53 -26.31 -3.10
CA SER A 126 -2.90 -26.63 -3.54
C SER A 126 -3.34 -28.00 -3.00
N GLU A 127 -2.39 -28.93 -2.90
CA GLU A 127 -2.55 -30.22 -2.26
C GLU A 127 -1.20 -30.62 -1.64
N GLY A 128 -1.21 -31.21 -0.45
CA GLY A 128 0.01 -31.59 0.27
C GLY A 128 -0.26 -32.54 1.44
N MET A 129 0.80 -33.04 2.07
CA MET A 129 0.70 -33.93 3.23
C MET A 129 1.19 -33.21 4.49
N LEU A 130 0.30 -33.03 5.45
CA LEU A 130 0.61 -32.53 6.80
C LEU A 130 0.88 -33.74 7.70
N GLN A 131 2.15 -33.92 8.08
CA GLN A 131 2.59 -34.98 9.00
C GLN A 131 2.61 -34.46 10.45
N MET A 132 2.68 -35.38 11.41
CA MET A 132 2.83 -35.04 12.85
C MET A 132 3.98 -34.06 13.09
N GLY A 133 3.74 -33.05 13.92
CA GLY A 133 4.64 -31.92 14.18
C GLY A 133 4.62 -30.83 13.10
N GLY A 134 4.02 -31.09 11.93
CA GLY A 134 3.89 -30.13 10.83
C GLY A 134 2.93 -28.99 11.13
N ILE A 135 3.15 -27.87 10.44
CA ILE A 135 2.46 -26.60 10.63
C ILE A 135 1.58 -26.30 9.42
N LEU A 136 0.30 -26.06 9.65
CA LEU A 136 -0.70 -25.65 8.67
C LEU A 136 -1.01 -24.16 8.84
N GLY A 137 -0.75 -23.35 7.81
CA GLY A 137 -1.14 -21.94 7.75
C GLY A 137 -2.43 -21.75 6.95
N VAL A 138 -3.41 -21.07 7.55
CA VAL A 138 -4.74 -20.81 6.96
C VAL A 138 -5.13 -19.36 7.27
N GLY A 139 -5.07 -18.46 6.27
CA GLY A 139 -5.33 -17.03 6.49
C GLY A 139 -4.20 -16.35 7.28
N GLY A 140 -4.51 -15.86 8.48
CA GLY A 140 -3.57 -15.44 9.51
C GLY A 140 -3.39 -16.47 10.64
N SER A 141 -4.14 -17.58 10.64
CA SER A 141 -4.07 -18.62 11.67
C SER A 141 -3.00 -19.68 11.36
N PHE A 142 -2.29 -20.14 12.39
CA PHE A 142 -1.34 -21.25 12.31
C PHE A 142 -1.79 -22.37 13.26
N LEU A 143 -1.87 -23.60 12.74
CA LEU A 143 -2.27 -24.80 13.47
C LEU A 143 -1.16 -25.86 13.34
N GLN A 144 -0.68 -26.40 14.46
CA GLN A 144 0.26 -27.51 14.46
C GLN A 144 -0.49 -28.84 14.66
N LEU A 145 -0.08 -29.87 13.90
CA LEU A 145 -0.60 -31.22 14.07
C LEU A 145 0.15 -31.93 15.22
N VAL A 146 -0.53 -32.17 16.33
CA VAL A 146 0.01 -32.80 17.54
C VAL A 146 -0.73 -34.12 17.85
N PRO A 147 -0.19 -34.99 18.72
CA PRO A 147 -0.91 -36.16 19.21
C PRO A 147 -2.21 -35.77 19.93
N GLY A 148 -3.33 -35.80 19.21
CA GLY A 148 -4.65 -35.38 19.70
C GLY A 148 -5.45 -34.55 18.68
N GLY A 149 -4.80 -33.89 17.73
CA GLY A 149 -5.49 -33.09 16.70
C GLY A 149 -4.67 -31.90 16.20
N LEU A 150 -5.36 -30.92 15.64
CA LEU A 150 -4.79 -29.61 15.30
C LEU A 150 -4.97 -28.65 16.47
N VAL A 151 -3.88 -28.05 16.92
CA VAL A 151 -3.87 -27.06 18.01
C VAL A 151 -3.28 -25.75 17.49
N PRO A 152 -3.83 -24.57 17.86
CA PRO A 152 -3.21 -23.28 17.54
C PRO A 152 -1.76 -23.22 18.01
N ILE A 153 -0.90 -22.58 17.22
CA ILE A 153 0.52 -22.46 17.56
C ILE A 153 0.71 -21.38 18.62
N ASP A 154 0.84 -21.81 19.87
CA ASP A 154 1.40 -21.02 20.96
C ASP A 154 2.73 -21.66 21.41
N ILE A 155 3.81 -21.33 20.69
CA ILE A 155 5.15 -21.84 21.00
C ILE A 155 5.71 -21.09 22.21
N ALA A 156 6.32 -21.84 23.13
CA ALA A 156 7.02 -21.37 24.31
C ALA A 156 7.76 -20.03 24.08
N GLY A 157 7.21 -18.97 24.68
CA GLY A 157 7.51 -17.57 24.37
C GLY A 157 6.29 -16.67 24.66
N GLY A 158 5.09 -17.24 24.57
CA GLY A 158 3.82 -16.58 24.88
C GLY A 158 3.21 -15.89 23.66
N GLU A 159 1.88 -15.88 23.62
CA GLU A 159 1.07 -15.37 22.51
C GLU A 159 1.55 -13.98 22.04
N GLY A 160 2.01 -13.88 20.78
CA GLY A 160 2.45 -12.62 20.19
C GLY A 160 3.84 -12.12 20.59
N SER A 161 4.68 -12.90 21.28
CA SER A 161 6.08 -12.54 21.52
C SER A 161 6.88 -12.32 20.22
N LEU A 162 7.80 -11.35 20.23
CA LEU A 162 8.72 -11.02 19.13
C LEU A 162 10.18 -11.16 19.60
N GLU A 163 10.89 -12.14 19.03
CA GLU A 163 12.32 -12.38 19.29
C GLU A 163 13.16 -11.98 18.08
N ALA A 164 14.26 -11.26 18.35
CA ALA A 164 15.31 -10.97 17.39
C ALA A 164 16.64 -11.51 17.96
N SER A 165 17.38 -12.29 17.17
CA SER A 165 18.65 -12.88 17.59
C SER A 165 19.73 -12.69 16.52
N ASP A 166 20.90 -12.19 16.93
CA ASP A 166 22.10 -12.01 16.10
C ASP A 166 21.87 -11.21 14.78
N LEU A 167 20.86 -10.32 14.73
CA LEU A 167 20.48 -9.64 13.48
C LEU A 167 21.59 -8.75 12.94
N THR A 168 22.11 -9.11 11.78
CA THR A 168 23.21 -8.40 11.11
C THR A 168 22.82 -8.06 9.68
N VAL A 169 22.99 -6.80 9.30
CA VAL A 169 22.69 -6.28 7.96
C VAL A 169 23.92 -5.65 7.36
N ARG A 170 24.29 -6.11 6.17
CA ARG A 170 25.43 -5.65 5.37
C ARG A 170 24.91 -5.14 4.03
N VAL A 171 25.25 -3.92 3.67
CA VAL A 171 24.95 -3.35 2.34
C VAL A 171 26.24 -3.15 1.55
N GLU A 172 26.18 -3.09 0.23
CA GLU A 172 27.36 -2.69 -0.54
C GLU A 172 27.79 -1.26 -0.17
N ALA A 173 29.06 -1.09 0.19
CA ALA A 173 29.62 0.21 0.52
C ALA A 173 29.78 1.04 -0.76
N SER A 174 29.51 2.35 -0.68
CA SER A 174 29.78 3.28 -1.79
C SER A 174 31.30 3.38 -2.08
N PRO A 175 31.74 3.81 -3.27
CA PRO A 175 33.18 3.93 -3.57
C PRO A 175 33.99 4.75 -2.55
N GLU A 176 33.38 5.79 -1.97
CA GLU A 176 33.98 6.61 -0.90
C GLU A 176 34.04 5.86 0.43
N GLU A 177 32.98 5.13 0.79
CA GLU A 177 32.94 4.32 2.00
C GLU A 177 33.92 3.14 1.93
N ARG A 178 34.06 2.50 0.75
CA ARG A 178 35.06 1.44 0.52
C ARG A 178 36.48 1.92 0.83
N ARG A 179 36.80 3.17 0.48
CA ARG A 179 38.09 3.79 0.80
C ARG A 179 38.26 4.00 2.31
N ARG A 180 37.26 4.59 2.98
CA ARG A 180 37.29 4.81 4.44
C ARG A 180 37.37 3.49 5.22
N LEU A 181 36.71 2.43 4.76
CA LEU A 181 36.75 1.10 5.37
C LEU A 181 38.12 0.45 5.22
N LYS A 182 38.80 0.60 4.07
CA LYS A 182 40.21 0.18 3.91
C LYS A 182 41.14 0.94 4.85
N GLU A 183 40.99 2.26 4.94
CA GLU A 183 41.80 3.12 5.82
C GLU A 183 41.59 2.77 7.32
N LYS A 184 40.41 2.25 7.68
CA LYS A 184 40.10 1.72 9.03
C LYS A 184 40.43 0.24 9.24
N GLY A 185 41.01 -0.47 8.26
CA GLY A 185 41.35 -1.88 8.38
C GLY A 185 40.15 -2.84 8.50
N ALA A 186 38.99 -2.48 7.93
CA ALA A 186 37.79 -3.32 7.98
C ALA A 186 38.01 -4.67 7.24
N PRO A 187 37.48 -5.79 7.76
CA PRO A 187 37.75 -7.13 7.22
C PRO A 187 37.19 -7.36 5.81
N ASP A 188 36.06 -6.75 5.48
CA ASP A 188 35.59 -6.61 4.09
C ASP A 188 35.28 -5.12 3.82
N PRO A 189 36.15 -4.39 3.11
CA PRO A 189 35.90 -3.00 2.77
C PRO A 189 34.88 -2.82 1.64
N SER A 190 34.40 -3.88 0.98
CA SER A 190 33.37 -3.78 -0.06
C SER A 190 31.95 -3.66 0.50
N GLN A 191 31.75 -4.05 1.76
CA GLN A 191 30.47 -4.04 2.46
C GLN A 191 30.50 -3.13 3.70
N LYS A 192 29.36 -2.50 3.98
CA LYS A 192 29.13 -1.69 5.17
C LYS A 192 28.09 -2.37 6.05
N THR A 193 28.48 -2.71 7.27
CA THR A 193 27.56 -3.17 8.31
C THR A 193 26.67 -2.01 8.77
N ILE A 194 25.36 -2.21 8.74
CA ILE A 194 24.31 -1.25 9.16
C ILE A 194 23.65 -1.67 10.47
N LEU A 195 23.52 -2.99 10.68
CA LEU A 195 23.15 -3.63 11.95
C LEU A 195 24.21 -4.68 12.27
N ASP A 196 24.65 -4.74 13.53
CA ASP A 196 25.72 -5.59 14.02
C ASP A 196 25.25 -6.32 15.29
N ASP A 197 24.68 -7.51 15.10
CA ASP A 197 24.23 -8.42 16.17
C ASP A 197 23.24 -7.73 17.14
N VAL A 198 22.11 -7.30 16.55
CA VAL A 198 20.96 -6.80 17.32
C VAL A 198 20.15 -7.99 17.85
N THR A 199 20.09 -8.11 19.18
CA THR A 199 19.40 -9.19 19.89
C THR A 199 18.47 -8.63 20.99
N PHE A 200 17.17 -8.95 20.93
CA PHE A 200 16.18 -8.58 21.96
C PHE A 200 14.97 -9.55 21.95
N ASN A 201 14.21 -9.60 23.05
CA ASN A 201 12.95 -10.36 23.14
C ASN A 201 11.87 -9.48 23.76
N LEU A 202 10.84 -9.17 22.97
CA LEU A 202 9.68 -8.38 23.36
C LEU A 202 8.49 -9.30 23.66
N PRO A 203 7.93 -9.30 24.89
CA PRO A 203 6.74 -10.06 25.22
C PRO A 203 5.51 -9.68 24.38
N GLY A 204 4.54 -10.60 24.31
CA GLY A 204 3.22 -10.31 23.74
C GLY A 204 2.52 -9.13 24.42
N ARG A 205 1.58 -8.48 23.70
CA ARG A 205 0.71 -7.40 24.24
C ARG A 205 1.48 -6.19 24.82
N SER A 206 2.68 -5.89 24.31
CA SER A 206 3.57 -4.85 24.83
C SER A 206 4.06 -3.87 23.75
N LEU A 207 4.43 -2.66 24.19
CA LEU A 207 4.94 -1.56 23.37
C LEU A 207 6.46 -1.40 23.53
N LEU A 208 7.19 -1.57 22.43
CA LEU A 208 8.63 -1.31 22.32
C LEU A 208 8.91 0.01 21.62
N ALA A 209 9.58 0.95 22.30
CA ALA A 209 10.17 2.12 21.67
C ALA A 209 11.62 1.84 21.22
N VAL A 210 11.89 1.98 19.92
CA VAL A 210 13.23 1.88 19.34
C VAL A 210 13.77 3.29 19.08
N ILE A 211 14.79 3.67 19.84
CA ILE A 211 15.39 5.01 19.81
C ILE A 211 16.90 4.95 19.54
N GLY A 212 17.52 6.12 19.42
CA GLY A 212 18.92 6.27 19.10
C GLY A 212 19.17 7.33 18.01
N PRO A 213 20.42 7.78 17.86
CA PRO A 213 20.75 8.89 16.98
C PRO A 213 20.44 8.62 15.50
N SER A 214 20.41 9.69 14.70
CA SER A 214 20.35 9.56 13.24
C SER A 214 21.52 8.72 12.72
N GLY A 215 21.24 7.84 11.76
CA GLY A 215 22.23 6.88 11.24
C GLY A 215 22.47 5.62 12.10
N ALA A 216 21.81 5.45 13.26
CA ALA A 216 21.95 4.25 14.10
C ALA A 216 21.28 2.97 13.57
N GLY A 217 20.72 2.98 12.35
CA GLY A 217 20.11 1.79 11.73
C GLY A 217 18.65 1.50 12.08
N LYS A 218 17.95 2.36 12.84
CA LYS A 218 16.56 2.16 13.31
C LYS A 218 15.61 1.62 12.22
N SER A 219 15.38 2.37 11.13
CA SER A 219 14.47 1.93 10.06
C SER A 219 14.99 0.72 9.26
N THR A 220 16.30 0.43 9.32
CA THR A 220 16.85 -0.83 8.80
C THR A 220 16.47 -2.00 9.69
N LEU A 221 16.51 -1.84 11.03
CA LEU A 221 16.05 -2.86 11.97
C LEU A 221 14.58 -3.19 11.75
N LEU A 222 13.69 -2.20 11.67
CA LEU A 222 12.26 -2.44 11.42
C LEU A 222 12.04 -3.17 10.09
N ARG A 223 12.71 -2.77 9.00
CA ARG A 223 12.66 -3.50 7.72
C ARG A 223 13.13 -4.95 7.84
N SER A 224 14.20 -5.20 8.57
CA SER A 224 14.71 -6.55 8.83
C SER A 224 13.76 -7.38 9.70
N LEU A 225 13.10 -6.79 10.70
CA LEU A 225 12.10 -7.48 11.53
C LEU A 225 10.85 -7.87 10.72
N VAL A 226 10.49 -7.10 9.71
CA VAL A 226 9.39 -7.40 8.76
C VAL A 226 9.84 -8.32 7.60
N GLY A 227 11.14 -8.61 7.46
CA GLY A 227 11.68 -9.42 6.36
C GLY A 227 11.76 -8.71 5.00
N ARG A 228 11.80 -7.37 4.97
CA ARG A 228 11.69 -6.56 3.75
C ARG A 228 12.71 -5.40 3.67
N PRO A 229 13.98 -5.66 3.28
CA PRO A 229 14.59 -6.98 3.05
C PRO A 229 14.91 -7.70 4.37
N PRO A 230 15.07 -9.04 4.37
CA PRO A 230 15.50 -9.78 5.54
C PRO A 230 16.94 -9.43 5.92
N ALA A 231 17.33 -9.73 7.16
CA ALA A 231 18.72 -9.60 7.59
C ALA A 231 19.63 -10.56 6.81
N ASN A 232 20.92 -10.23 6.73
CA ASN A 232 21.92 -11.11 6.09
C ASN A 232 22.23 -12.32 6.97
N GLU A 233 22.26 -12.10 8.28
CA GLU A 233 22.46 -13.09 9.34
C GLU A 233 21.52 -12.78 10.51
N GLY A 234 21.29 -13.78 11.37
CA GLY A 234 20.37 -13.71 12.49
C GLY A 234 18.96 -14.21 12.16
N VAL A 235 18.10 -14.20 13.17
CA VAL A 235 16.80 -14.86 13.19
C VAL A 235 15.76 -13.92 13.79
N VAL A 236 14.57 -13.84 13.18
CA VAL A 236 13.41 -13.13 13.72
C VAL A 236 12.29 -14.14 13.93
N LYS A 237 11.78 -14.24 15.15
CA LYS A 237 10.62 -15.08 15.46
C LYS A 237 9.46 -14.26 15.97
N PHE A 238 8.26 -14.63 15.55
CA PHE A 238 7.01 -14.08 16.06
C PHE A 238 6.07 -15.22 16.47
N SER A 239 5.58 -15.20 17.72
CA SER A 239 4.88 -16.36 18.33
C SER A 239 5.69 -17.67 18.19
N GLY A 240 7.02 -17.58 18.34
CA GLY A 240 7.97 -18.69 18.15
C GLY A 240 8.24 -19.17 16.71
N LEU A 241 7.49 -18.69 15.71
CA LEU A 241 7.66 -19.02 14.29
C LEU A 241 8.61 -18.04 13.58
N ASP A 242 9.48 -18.52 12.70
CA ASP A 242 10.44 -17.68 11.97
C ASP A 242 9.75 -16.81 10.90
N VAL A 243 9.99 -15.49 10.93
CA VAL A 243 9.35 -14.52 10.04
C VAL A 243 9.86 -14.63 8.60
N TYR A 244 11.09 -15.10 8.38
CA TYR A 244 11.69 -15.27 7.06
C TYR A 244 11.28 -16.61 6.41
N GLU A 245 11.15 -17.68 7.20
CA GLU A 245 10.63 -18.98 6.75
C GLU A 245 9.13 -18.90 6.41
N TYR A 246 8.33 -18.23 7.25
CA TYR A 246 6.88 -18.11 7.10
C TYR A 246 6.43 -16.78 6.45
N GLU A 247 7.32 -16.06 5.75
CA GLU A 247 7.10 -14.69 5.25
C GLU A 247 5.77 -14.52 4.51
N ALA A 248 5.41 -15.49 3.66
CA ALA A 248 4.18 -15.45 2.86
C ALA A 248 2.90 -15.45 3.71
N THR A 249 2.89 -16.14 4.86
CA THR A 249 1.75 -16.21 5.78
C THR A 249 1.82 -15.10 6.84
N MET A 250 3.04 -14.74 7.29
CA MET A 250 3.27 -13.70 8.31
C MET A 250 2.87 -12.29 7.86
N ARG A 251 2.93 -11.98 6.57
CA ARG A 251 2.45 -10.71 5.98
C ARG A 251 1.02 -10.31 6.40
N ASN A 252 0.19 -11.30 6.75
CA ASN A 252 -1.19 -11.10 7.17
C ASN A 252 -1.31 -10.72 8.67
N ARG A 253 -0.35 -11.17 9.49
CA ARG A 253 -0.30 -10.90 10.95
C ARG A 253 0.54 -9.67 11.31
N ILE A 254 1.40 -9.21 10.39
CA ILE A 254 2.33 -8.10 10.58
C ILE A 254 1.84 -6.85 9.83
N GLY A 255 1.39 -5.83 10.57
CA GLY A 255 1.08 -4.51 10.05
C GLY A 255 2.31 -3.60 10.05
N MET A 256 2.43 -2.72 9.05
CA MET A 256 3.53 -1.74 8.97
C MET A 256 2.99 -0.35 8.60
N VAL A 257 3.10 0.60 9.53
CA VAL A 257 2.76 2.02 9.33
C VAL A 257 4.06 2.77 8.99
N PRO A 258 4.22 3.26 7.75
CA PRO A 258 5.41 4.04 7.36
C PRO A 258 5.42 5.43 8.01
N GLN A 259 6.56 6.13 7.90
CA GLN A 259 6.74 7.51 8.34
C GLN A 259 5.74 8.46 7.65
N ASP A 260 5.72 8.47 6.32
CA ASP A 260 4.77 9.26 5.54
C ASP A 260 3.32 8.74 5.67
N ASP A 261 2.36 9.66 5.73
CA ASP A 261 0.94 9.34 5.62
C ASP A 261 0.56 8.95 4.18
N VAL A 262 0.79 7.67 3.84
CA VAL A 262 0.47 7.05 2.56
C VAL A 262 -1.02 6.77 2.45
N VAL A 263 -1.82 7.83 2.27
CA VAL A 263 -3.29 7.76 2.23
C VAL A 263 -3.87 8.64 1.11
N HIS A 264 -5.00 8.23 0.52
CA HIS A 264 -5.71 9.02 -0.48
C HIS A 264 -6.36 10.27 0.17
N ARG A 265 -5.62 11.39 0.22
CA ARG A 265 -6.00 12.58 0.98
C ARG A 265 -7.33 13.23 0.56
N THR A 266 -7.76 13.04 -0.68
CA THR A 266 -9.02 13.61 -1.22
C THR A 266 -10.28 12.84 -0.79
N LEU A 267 -10.15 11.59 -0.32
CA LEU A 267 -11.27 10.80 0.21
C LEU A 267 -11.62 11.20 1.64
N SER A 268 -12.85 10.86 2.06
CA SER A 268 -13.21 10.85 3.49
C SER A 268 -12.60 9.65 4.21
N VAL A 269 -12.41 9.77 5.53
CA VAL A 269 -11.88 8.70 6.40
C VAL A 269 -12.61 7.37 6.16
N ARG A 270 -13.95 7.41 6.23
CA ARG A 270 -14.81 6.25 5.99
C ARG A 270 -14.55 5.59 4.63
N LYS A 271 -14.56 6.37 3.54
CA LYS A 271 -14.34 5.84 2.18
C LYS A 271 -12.94 5.23 2.01
N ALA A 272 -11.92 5.83 2.62
CA ALA A 272 -10.57 5.28 2.56
C ALA A 272 -10.49 3.91 3.27
N LEU A 273 -11.14 3.77 4.42
CA LEU A 273 -11.21 2.50 5.14
C LEU A 273 -12.09 1.46 4.44
N GLU A 274 -13.22 1.85 3.85
CA GLU A 274 -14.08 0.99 3.04
C GLU A 274 -13.33 0.41 1.83
N PHE A 275 -12.63 1.23 1.05
CA PHE A 275 -11.81 0.74 -0.07
C PHE A 275 -10.61 -0.10 0.41
N GLY A 276 -10.00 0.24 1.54
CA GLY A 276 -8.95 -0.58 2.16
C GLY A 276 -9.47 -1.97 2.55
N ALA A 277 -10.65 -2.03 3.16
CA ALA A 277 -11.32 -3.27 3.55
C ALA A 277 -11.69 -4.13 2.32
N GLU A 278 -12.23 -3.53 1.26
CA GLU A 278 -12.53 -4.25 0.01
C GLU A 278 -11.29 -4.87 -0.66
N LEU A 279 -10.13 -4.22 -0.57
CA LEU A 279 -8.88 -4.71 -1.17
C LEU A 279 -8.14 -5.73 -0.29
N ARG A 280 -8.30 -5.68 1.04
CA ARG A 280 -7.60 -6.58 1.98
C ARG A 280 -8.39 -7.84 2.36
N PHE A 281 -9.72 -7.78 2.41
CA PHE A 281 -10.53 -8.90 2.90
C PHE A 281 -10.86 -9.95 1.83
N ASP A 282 -11.18 -11.18 2.27
CA ASP A 282 -11.63 -12.27 1.42
C ASP A 282 -12.99 -11.96 0.75
N GLN A 283 -13.20 -12.48 -0.47
CA GLN A 283 -14.39 -12.20 -1.28
C GLN A 283 -15.70 -12.78 -0.74
N SER A 284 -15.62 -13.71 0.22
CA SER A 284 -16.76 -14.23 0.98
C SER A 284 -17.20 -13.30 2.11
N VAL A 285 -16.41 -12.29 2.49
CA VAL A 285 -16.74 -11.37 3.58
C VAL A 285 -17.93 -10.49 3.19
N GLY A 286 -19.00 -10.57 3.99
CA GLY A 286 -20.25 -9.86 3.76
C GLY A 286 -20.05 -8.36 3.69
N LYS A 287 -20.99 -7.63 3.09
CA LYS A 287 -20.91 -6.16 3.12
C LYS A 287 -21.02 -5.64 4.58
N ALA A 288 -21.95 -6.22 5.34
CA ALA A 288 -22.15 -5.89 6.76
C ALA A 288 -20.91 -6.16 7.62
N ASP A 289 -20.28 -7.35 7.49
CA ASP A 289 -19.04 -7.69 8.21
C ASP A 289 -17.94 -6.65 7.96
N ARG A 290 -17.81 -6.17 6.72
CA ARG A 290 -16.82 -5.14 6.32
C ARG A 290 -17.14 -3.78 6.91
N GLU A 291 -18.40 -3.36 6.86
CA GLU A 291 -18.85 -2.12 7.49
C GLU A 291 -18.62 -2.17 9.01
N GLN A 292 -18.92 -3.30 9.67
CA GLN A 292 -18.66 -3.51 11.09
C GLN A 292 -17.16 -3.47 11.44
N ALA A 293 -16.29 -4.05 10.61
CA ALA A 293 -14.85 -3.96 10.79
C ALA A 293 -14.34 -2.51 10.67
N VAL A 294 -14.87 -1.74 9.71
CA VAL A 294 -14.55 -0.32 9.54
C VAL A 294 -15.04 0.51 10.75
N GLU A 295 -16.26 0.29 11.24
CA GLU A 295 -16.77 0.97 12.45
C GLU A 295 -15.94 0.64 13.70
N ARG A 296 -15.55 -0.62 13.87
CA ARG A 296 -14.72 -1.08 15.00
C ARG A 296 -13.39 -0.34 15.02
N VAL A 297 -12.71 -0.27 13.88
CA VAL A 297 -11.41 0.41 13.74
C VAL A 297 -11.55 1.93 13.90
N MET A 298 -12.59 2.56 13.34
CA MET A 298 -12.83 3.99 13.56
C MET A 298 -13.11 4.32 15.02
N THR A 299 -13.86 3.47 15.72
CA THR A 299 -14.16 3.64 17.14
C THR A 299 -12.90 3.45 18.00
N GLN A 300 -12.13 2.39 17.75
CA GLN A 300 -10.88 2.09 18.47
C GLN A 300 -9.84 3.21 18.36
N LEU A 301 -9.82 3.93 17.23
CA LEU A 301 -8.85 4.99 16.95
C LEU A 301 -9.44 6.41 17.09
N GLY A 302 -10.64 6.57 17.65
CA GLY A 302 -11.26 7.89 17.86
C GLY A 302 -11.47 8.70 16.58
N LEU A 303 -11.84 8.02 15.48
CA LEU A 303 -12.04 8.61 14.15
C LEU A 303 -13.53 8.78 13.78
N THR A 304 -14.46 8.28 14.59
CA THR A 304 -15.90 8.22 14.30
C THR A 304 -16.50 9.60 13.99
N GLU A 305 -16.16 10.63 14.76
CA GLU A 305 -16.61 12.02 14.53
C GLU A 305 -16.06 12.64 13.23
N HIS A 306 -15.01 12.04 12.65
CA HIS A 306 -14.36 12.49 11.44
C HIS A 306 -14.56 11.53 10.26
N ALA A 307 -15.45 10.54 10.39
CA ALA A 307 -15.74 9.55 9.36
C ALA A 307 -16.11 10.18 7.99
N GLY A 308 -16.87 11.29 8.02
CA GLY A 308 -17.25 12.08 6.84
C GLY A 308 -16.22 13.12 6.37
N THR A 309 -15.22 13.44 7.19
CA THR A 309 -14.22 14.47 6.91
C THR A 309 -13.21 13.97 5.89
N ARG A 310 -12.85 14.82 4.91
CA ARG A 310 -11.75 14.56 3.97
C ARG A 310 -10.40 14.51 4.71
N ILE A 311 -9.55 13.58 4.32
CA ILE A 311 -8.25 13.33 4.97
C ILE A 311 -7.26 14.50 4.80
N ASP A 312 -7.42 15.30 3.74
CA ASP A 312 -6.68 16.55 3.52
C ASP A 312 -7.03 17.67 4.52
N ARG A 313 -8.17 17.60 5.21
CA ARG A 313 -8.62 18.57 6.23
C ARG A 313 -8.33 18.16 7.68
N LEU A 314 -7.79 16.96 7.91
CA LEU A 314 -7.47 16.46 9.26
C LEU A 314 -6.20 17.09 9.83
N SER A 315 -6.11 17.14 11.16
CA SER A 315 -4.86 17.44 11.86
C SER A 315 -3.78 16.38 11.58
N GLY A 316 -2.51 16.67 11.93
CA GLY A 316 -1.41 15.70 11.79
C GLY A 316 -1.69 14.40 12.54
N GLY A 317 -2.03 14.49 13.83
CA GLY A 317 -2.33 13.32 14.66
C GLY A 317 -3.53 12.52 14.15
N GLN A 318 -4.63 13.19 13.78
CA GLN A 318 -5.81 12.54 13.21
C GLN A 318 -5.48 11.78 11.91
N ARG A 319 -4.69 12.37 11.02
CA ARG A 319 -4.26 11.72 9.78
C ARG A 319 -3.34 10.54 10.04
N LYS A 320 -2.45 10.60 11.04
CA LYS A 320 -1.68 9.42 11.48
C LYS A 320 -2.58 8.32 12.02
N ARG A 321 -3.63 8.64 12.79
CA ARG A 321 -4.64 7.65 13.22
C ARG A 321 -5.33 6.98 12.02
N VAL A 322 -5.59 7.69 10.93
CA VAL A 322 -6.10 7.07 9.67
C VAL A 322 -5.06 6.15 9.01
N SER A 323 -3.77 6.51 9.03
CA SER A 323 -2.68 5.65 8.56
C SER A 323 -2.57 4.36 9.38
N VAL A 324 -2.73 4.43 10.71
CA VAL A 324 -2.81 3.25 11.60
C VAL A 324 -4.08 2.45 11.32
N ALA A 325 -5.22 3.12 11.14
CA ALA A 325 -6.52 2.49 10.88
C ALA A 325 -6.51 1.56 9.67
N LEU A 326 -5.87 1.98 8.57
CA LEU A 326 -5.75 1.16 7.36
C LEU A 326 -4.99 -0.16 7.57
N GLU A 327 -4.00 -0.17 8.46
CA GLU A 327 -3.29 -1.40 8.84
C GLU A 327 -4.08 -2.23 9.87
N MET A 328 -4.81 -1.58 10.76
CA MET A 328 -5.66 -2.23 11.77
C MET A 328 -6.89 -2.95 11.18
N LEU A 329 -7.30 -2.67 9.94
CA LEU A 329 -8.40 -3.37 9.26
C LEU A 329 -8.20 -4.90 9.25
N THR A 330 -6.98 -5.38 8.99
CA THR A 330 -6.66 -6.81 8.99
C THR A 330 -6.38 -7.39 10.38
N GLN A 331 -6.56 -6.59 11.44
CA GLN A 331 -6.33 -6.97 12.83
C GLN A 331 -4.96 -7.65 13.07
N PRO A 332 -3.83 -7.04 12.65
CA PRO A 332 -2.51 -7.62 12.82
C PRO A 332 -2.21 -7.85 14.32
N ASP A 333 -1.55 -8.96 14.64
CA ASP A 333 -1.08 -9.27 15.99
C ASP A 333 0.21 -8.50 16.32
N LEU A 334 1.00 -8.15 15.29
CA LEU A 334 2.25 -7.38 15.40
C LEU A 334 2.16 -6.12 14.54
N LEU A 335 2.36 -4.95 15.14
CA LEU A 335 2.28 -3.65 14.47
C LEU A 335 3.60 -2.89 14.58
N PHE A 336 4.23 -2.64 13.43
CA PHE A 336 5.42 -1.79 13.31
C PHE A 336 5.03 -0.36 12.90
N LEU A 337 5.63 0.65 13.53
CA LEU A 337 5.47 2.05 13.17
C LEU A 337 6.83 2.74 13.01
N ASP A 338 7.11 3.28 11.83
CA ASP A 338 8.31 4.08 11.56
C ASP A 338 7.98 5.56 11.83
N GLU A 339 8.57 6.15 12.87
CA GLU A 339 8.42 7.56 13.29
C GLU A 339 6.97 8.13 13.24
N PRO A 340 5.99 7.50 13.95
CA PRO A 340 4.58 7.88 13.83
C PRO A 340 4.23 9.26 14.41
N THR A 341 5.09 9.84 15.24
CA THR A 341 4.87 11.15 15.84
C THR A 341 5.76 12.26 15.26
N SER A 342 6.55 11.96 14.22
CA SER A 342 7.40 12.92 13.53
C SER A 342 6.59 14.12 13.02
N GLY A 343 6.96 15.33 13.46
CA GLY A 343 6.32 16.58 13.03
C GLY A 343 4.96 16.86 13.67
N LEU A 344 4.58 16.14 14.72
CA LEU A 344 3.46 16.49 15.59
C LEU A 344 3.91 17.47 16.70
N ASP A 345 2.96 18.19 17.29
CA ASP A 345 3.20 18.90 18.54
C ASP A 345 3.31 17.92 19.73
N PRO A 346 3.92 18.33 20.87
CA PRO A 346 4.14 17.43 22.01
C PRO A 346 2.87 16.85 22.64
N SER A 347 1.73 17.56 22.53
CA SER A 347 0.43 17.08 23.00
C SER A 347 -0.11 15.94 22.14
N LEU A 348 -0.09 16.11 20.82
CA LEU A 348 -0.51 15.07 19.87
C LEU A 348 0.44 13.88 19.86
N ASP A 349 1.74 14.08 20.09
CA ASP A 349 2.70 12.99 20.31
C ASP A 349 2.32 12.13 21.53
N ALA A 350 2.01 12.76 22.67
CA ALA A 350 1.55 12.07 23.87
C ALA A 350 0.26 11.27 23.62
N GLU A 351 -0.74 11.89 22.98
CA GLU A 351 -1.99 11.21 22.61
C GLU A 351 -1.77 10.00 21.69
N ILE A 352 -0.84 10.09 20.73
CA ILE A 352 -0.51 8.97 19.84
C ILE A 352 0.23 7.87 20.59
N MET A 353 1.21 8.20 21.44
CA MET A 353 1.92 7.20 22.25
C MET A 353 0.98 6.46 23.22
N GLN A 354 0.07 7.18 23.88
CA GLN A 354 -0.95 6.58 24.75
C GLN A 354 -1.94 5.69 23.96
N LEU A 355 -2.31 6.09 22.74
CA LEU A 355 -3.13 5.27 21.85
C LEU A 355 -2.40 3.98 21.43
N LEU A 356 -1.09 4.06 21.12
CA LEU A 356 -0.29 2.89 20.79
C LEU A 356 -0.13 1.92 21.97
N ALA A 357 0.05 2.45 23.19
CA ALA A 357 0.05 1.64 24.42
C ALA A 357 -1.32 0.95 24.63
N THR A 358 -2.42 1.69 24.43
CA THR A 358 -3.79 1.14 24.51
C THR A 358 -4.02 0.00 23.49
N ILE A 359 -3.52 0.15 22.25
CA ILE A 359 -3.57 -0.89 21.22
C ILE A 359 -2.71 -2.10 21.59
N ALA A 360 -1.58 -1.86 22.26
CA ALA A 360 -0.65 -2.91 22.67
C ALA A 360 -1.23 -3.78 23.80
N HIS A 361 -1.63 -3.16 24.91
CA HIS A 361 -2.20 -3.88 26.05
C HIS A 361 -3.56 -4.50 25.72
N GLY A 362 -4.36 -3.80 24.90
CA GLY A 362 -5.75 -4.14 24.65
C GLY A 362 -6.69 -3.66 25.76
N ASP A 363 -7.95 -4.03 25.64
CA ASP A 363 -9.02 -3.74 26.60
C ASP A 363 -10.00 -4.92 26.58
N ASP A 364 -9.74 -5.90 27.45
CA ASP A 364 -10.50 -7.15 27.51
C ASP A 364 -11.97 -6.89 27.90
N ALA A 365 -12.25 -5.84 28.69
CA ALA A 365 -13.61 -5.41 29.04
C ALA A 365 -14.40 -4.84 27.85
N LYS A 366 -13.70 -4.32 26.82
CA LYS A 366 -14.29 -3.94 25.52
C LYS A 366 -14.11 -5.01 24.44
N GLY A 367 -13.63 -6.21 24.79
CA GLY A 367 -13.34 -7.29 23.83
C GLY A 367 -12.22 -6.98 22.85
N GLN A 368 -11.31 -6.05 23.18
CA GLN A 368 -10.21 -5.63 22.33
C GLN A 368 -8.93 -6.39 22.70
N ARG A 369 -8.65 -7.50 22.00
CA ARG A 369 -7.39 -8.26 22.16
C ARG A 369 -6.18 -7.35 21.95
N GLY A 370 -5.20 -7.43 22.86
CA GLY A 370 -3.93 -6.72 22.79
C GLY A 370 -3.05 -7.17 21.61
N ARG A 371 -1.99 -6.41 21.32
CA ARG A 371 -1.07 -6.58 20.19
C ARG A 371 0.36 -6.29 20.61
N THR A 372 1.31 -6.84 19.88
CA THR A 372 2.71 -6.45 20.05
C THR A 372 2.98 -5.25 19.16
N VAL A 373 3.49 -4.17 19.72
CA VAL A 373 3.66 -2.89 19.00
C VAL A 373 5.12 -2.46 19.08
N VAL A 374 5.73 -2.15 17.95
CA VAL A 374 7.10 -1.66 17.85
C VAL A 374 7.10 -0.31 17.17
N VAL A 375 7.46 0.73 17.92
CA VAL A 375 7.53 2.12 17.44
C VAL A 375 8.98 2.58 17.34
N ILE A 376 9.43 2.97 16.14
CA ILE A 376 10.63 3.80 16.01
C ILE A 376 10.20 5.24 16.32
N THR A 377 10.95 5.93 17.18
CA THR A 377 10.76 7.37 17.38
C THR A 377 12.10 8.09 17.55
N HIS A 378 12.08 9.39 17.24
CA HIS A 378 13.13 10.33 17.58
C HIS A 378 12.69 11.30 18.70
N ASN A 379 11.42 11.23 19.14
CA ASN A 379 10.92 12.00 20.27
C ASN A 379 11.15 11.24 21.58
N GLU A 380 11.71 11.96 22.56
CA GLU A 380 12.17 11.43 23.84
C GLU A 380 11.18 11.69 24.98
N VAL A 381 10.19 12.57 24.76
CA VAL A 381 9.32 13.11 25.82
C VAL A 381 8.35 12.07 26.36
N ASN A 382 7.69 11.29 25.49
CA ASN A 382 6.62 10.37 25.87
C ASN A 382 7.05 8.88 25.86
N LEU A 383 8.34 8.62 26.06
CA LEU A 383 8.91 7.27 26.09
C LEU A 383 8.45 6.44 27.30
N ASP A 384 8.00 7.08 28.39
CA ASP A 384 7.44 6.41 29.57
C ASP A 384 6.12 5.67 29.31
N GLN A 385 5.50 5.86 28.14
CA GLN A 385 4.33 5.09 27.68
C GLN A 385 4.70 3.69 27.15
N ALA A 386 6.00 3.42 26.89
CA ALA A 386 6.44 2.13 26.37
C ALA A 386 6.83 1.15 27.50
N ASP A 387 6.50 -0.13 27.36
CA ASP A 387 6.93 -1.18 28.29
C ASP A 387 8.44 -1.41 28.24
N LYS A 388 9.01 -1.28 27.03
CA LYS A 388 10.41 -1.52 26.73
C LYS A 388 10.99 -0.44 25.83
N ILE A 389 12.26 -0.13 26.04
CA ILE A 389 13.08 0.74 25.18
C ILE A 389 14.28 -0.06 24.67
N LEU A 390 14.51 -0.02 23.36
CA LEU A 390 15.74 -0.47 22.70
C LEU A 390 16.50 0.76 22.19
N ILE A 391 17.72 0.96 22.68
CA ILE A 391 18.60 2.05 22.21
C ILE A 391 19.66 1.48 21.28
N LEU A 392 19.69 1.95 20.04
CA LEU A 392 20.73 1.60 19.07
C LEU A 392 21.85 2.65 19.05
N ALA A 393 23.10 2.20 19.14
CA ALA A 393 24.28 3.01 18.87
C ALA A 393 24.62 3.03 17.36
N PRO A 394 25.43 4.00 16.88
CA PRO A 394 25.91 4.05 15.49
C PRO A 394 26.53 2.74 15.02
N GLY A 395 26.20 2.32 13.79
CA GLY A 395 26.52 0.99 13.27
C GLY A 395 25.50 -0.09 13.63
N GLY A 396 24.38 0.28 14.26
CA GLY A 396 23.26 -0.62 14.58
C GLY A 396 23.63 -1.66 15.62
N LYS A 397 24.18 -1.18 16.73
CA LYS A 397 24.62 -1.98 17.88
C LYS A 397 23.69 -1.75 19.06
N ASN A 398 23.39 -2.78 19.84
CA ASN A 398 22.58 -2.61 21.05
C ASN A 398 23.37 -1.87 22.13
N ALA A 399 22.87 -0.71 22.57
CA ALA A 399 23.44 0.06 23.68
C ALA A 399 22.67 -0.14 24.99
N PHE A 400 21.36 -0.41 24.89
CA PHE A 400 20.47 -0.69 26.01
C PHE A 400 19.21 -1.40 25.53
N TYR A 401 18.68 -2.29 26.38
CA TYR A 401 17.34 -2.86 26.31
C TYR A 401 16.77 -2.91 27.73
N GLY A 402 15.48 -2.63 27.95
CA GLY A 402 14.90 -2.62 29.30
C GLY A 402 13.68 -1.72 29.43
N ALA A 403 13.18 -1.50 30.65
CA ALA A 403 12.08 -0.57 30.92
C ALA A 403 12.55 0.90 30.84
N PRO A 404 11.67 1.88 30.53
CA PRO A 404 12.06 3.30 30.45
C PRO A 404 12.79 3.81 31.70
N ARG A 405 12.30 3.44 32.89
CA ARG A 405 12.85 3.85 34.19
C ARG A 405 14.26 3.33 34.46
N GLU A 406 14.71 2.30 33.73
CA GLU A 406 16.06 1.71 33.89
C GLU A 406 17.12 2.42 33.03
N VAL A 407 16.72 3.17 31.99
CA VAL A 407 17.62 3.82 31.04
C VAL A 407 18.61 4.76 31.74
N LYS A 408 18.08 5.76 32.47
CA LYS A 408 18.92 6.78 33.13
C LYS A 408 19.85 6.16 34.20
N PRO A 409 19.38 5.30 35.13
CA PRO A 409 20.26 4.59 36.07
C PRO A 409 21.37 3.77 35.39
N TYR A 410 21.07 3.06 34.29
CA TYR A 410 22.05 2.27 33.54
C TYR A 410 23.15 3.17 32.95
N PHE A 411 22.79 4.23 32.23
CA PHE A 411 23.79 5.11 31.63
C PHE A 411 24.56 5.93 32.68
N ALA A 412 23.92 6.33 33.79
CA ALA A 412 24.62 6.95 34.92
C ALA A 412 25.72 6.04 35.48
N LYS A 413 25.43 4.73 35.65
CA LYS A 413 26.42 3.74 36.09
C LYS A 413 27.53 3.55 35.07
N ALA A 414 27.21 3.43 33.78
CA ALA A 414 28.19 3.28 32.70
C ALA A 414 29.12 4.49 32.58
N MET A 415 28.59 5.71 32.68
CA MET A 415 29.36 6.95 32.64
C MET A 415 30.28 7.11 33.86
N ARG A 416 29.79 6.80 35.08
CA ARG A 416 30.60 6.80 36.31
C ARG A 416 31.74 5.77 36.26
N TYR A 417 31.49 4.58 35.72
CA TYR A 417 32.54 3.55 35.51
C TYR A 417 33.68 4.05 34.59
N LEU A 418 33.38 5.02 33.73
CA LEU A 418 34.33 5.66 32.82
C LEU A 418 34.85 7.01 33.32
N GLY A 419 34.67 7.31 34.62
CA GLY A 419 35.20 8.50 35.26
C GLY A 419 34.47 9.82 34.93
N ARG A 420 33.27 9.76 34.34
CA ARG A 420 32.45 10.97 34.12
C ARG A 420 31.65 11.31 35.37
N GLU A 421 31.63 12.59 35.73
CA GLU A 421 30.75 13.07 36.80
C GLU A 421 29.28 13.00 36.37
N VAL A 422 28.50 12.21 37.11
CA VAL A 422 27.03 12.18 37.04
C VAL A 422 26.53 12.26 38.48
N LYS A 423 25.90 13.39 38.85
CA LYS A 423 25.41 13.64 40.22
C LYS A 423 24.17 12.80 40.50
N ASP A 424 23.09 13.08 39.79
CA ASP A 424 21.85 12.31 39.82
C ASP A 424 21.67 11.56 38.48
N PRO A 425 21.23 10.29 38.47
CA PRO A 425 20.73 9.66 37.26
C PRO A 425 19.58 10.45 36.61
N ASP A 426 18.68 11.09 37.36
CA ASP A 426 17.52 11.76 36.77
C ASP A 426 17.86 13.05 36.03
N ASP A 427 19.01 13.67 36.33
CA ASP A 427 19.59 14.80 35.59
C ASP A 427 20.05 14.41 34.16
N LEU A 428 20.20 13.11 33.85
CA LEU A 428 20.66 12.68 32.53
C LEU A 428 19.61 12.95 31.44
N THR A 429 20.05 13.73 30.46
CA THR A 429 19.33 13.93 29.19
C THR A 429 19.69 12.84 28.19
N TYR A 430 18.73 12.48 27.33
CA TYR A 430 19.00 11.58 26.20
C TYR A 430 20.06 12.13 25.23
N ALA A 431 20.20 13.47 25.13
CA ALA A 431 21.29 14.10 24.38
C ALA A 431 22.69 13.74 24.92
N GLN A 432 22.86 13.64 26.24
CA GLN A 432 24.11 13.15 26.85
C GLN A 432 24.31 11.66 26.61
N ILE A 433 23.25 10.85 26.72
CA ILE A 433 23.28 9.41 26.41
C ILE A 433 23.69 9.18 24.95
N TYR A 434 23.11 9.92 24.00
CA TYR A 434 23.43 9.83 22.58
C TYR A 434 24.84 10.32 22.26
N SER A 435 25.35 11.31 23.00
CA SER A 435 26.74 11.75 22.85
C SER A 435 27.69 10.63 23.29
N PHE A 436 27.45 10.06 24.46
CA PHE A 436 28.22 8.94 25.02
C PHE A 436 28.26 7.71 24.10
N ILE A 437 27.13 7.24 23.58
CA ILE A 437 27.10 6.07 22.67
C ILE A 437 27.64 6.38 21.26
N LYS A 438 27.76 7.66 20.87
CA LYS A 438 28.42 8.07 19.61
C LYS A 438 29.94 8.09 19.73
N GLU A 439 30.47 8.44 20.90
CA GLU A 439 31.91 8.51 21.15
C GLU A 439 32.56 7.13 21.02
N ASP A 440 31.94 6.09 21.59
CA ASP A 440 32.41 4.70 21.50
C ASP A 440 31.24 3.69 21.40
N PRO A 441 30.74 3.43 20.16
CA PRO A 441 29.64 2.48 19.93
C PRO A 441 30.01 1.03 20.27
N ASP A 442 31.27 0.65 20.07
CA ASP A 442 31.78 -0.70 20.33
C ASP A 442 31.83 -1.01 21.83
N ARG A 443 32.36 -0.08 22.63
CA ARG A 443 32.36 -0.21 24.08
C ARG A 443 30.95 -0.14 24.66
N SER A 444 30.06 0.66 24.07
CA SER A 444 28.64 0.70 24.44
C SER A 444 27.97 -0.67 24.29
N LYS A 445 28.26 -1.39 23.19
CA LYS A 445 27.81 -2.77 22.96
C LYS A 445 28.40 -3.74 23.98
N GLN A 446 29.72 -3.69 24.24
CA GLN A 446 30.38 -4.55 25.23
C GLN A 446 29.83 -4.34 26.66
N MET A 447 29.55 -3.10 27.06
CA MET A 447 28.92 -2.80 28.35
C MET A 447 27.49 -3.34 28.44
N PHE A 448 26.74 -3.29 27.33
CA PHE A 448 25.39 -3.88 27.26
C PHE A 448 25.44 -5.41 27.35
N GLU A 449 26.30 -6.08 26.58
CA GLU A 449 26.51 -7.54 26.60
C GLU A 449 26.90 -8.07 27.98
N GLY A 450 27.67 -7.28 28.75
CA GLY A 450 28.03 -7.58 30.14
C GLY A 450 26.97 -7.24 31.20
N SER A 451 25.80 -6.73 30.80
CA SER A 451 24.74 -6.28 31.72
C SER A 451 23.66 -7.34 31.96
N SER A 452 22.89 -7.18 33.04
CA SER A 452 21.68 -7.96 33.33
C SER A 452 20.61 -7.87 32.24
N ASN A 453 20.71 -6.87 31.37
CA ASN A 453 19.71 -6.53 30.37
C ASN A 453 19.99 -7.20 29.01
N HIS A 454 21.11 -7.93 28.89
CA HIS A 454 21.44 -8.72 27.71
C HIS A 454 20.68 -10.05 27.68
N VAL A 455 19.86 -10.24 26.63
CA VAL A 455 19.21 -11.53 26.36
C VAL A 455 20.27 -12.52 25.86
N ARG A 456 20.53 -13.58 26.64
CA ARG A 456 21.56 -14.59 26.32
C ARG A 456 21.30 -15.26 24.96
N LYS A 457 22.32 -15.25 24.10
CA LYS A 457 22.31 -15.87 22.77
C LYS A 457 21.89 -17.34 22.81
N ARG A 458 20.92 -17.71 21.96
CA ARG A 458 20.60 -19.10 21.61
C ARG A 458 20.96 -19.30 20.15
N ARG A 459 22.05 -20.03 19.86
CA ARG A 459 22.44 -20.33 18.48
C ARG A 459 21.33 -21.07 17.76
N VAL A 460 20.83 -20.50 16.66
CA VAL A 460 19.91 -21.16 15.73
C VAL A 460 20.56 -21.19 14.36
N ASN A 461 20.84 -22.39 13.84
CA ASN A 461 21.24 -22.58 12.45
C ASN A 461 19.98 -22.58 11.59
N ILE A 462 19.85 -21.64 10.65
CA ILE A 462 18.71 -21.58 9.72
C ILE A 462 19.21 -21.69 8.27
N ALA A 463 18.54 -22.53 7.50
CA ALA A 463 18.79 -22.67 6.07
C ALA A 463 18.21 -21.47 5.32
N ARG A 464 18.90 -21.03 4.26
CA ARG A 464 18.47 -19.88 3.44
C ARG A 464 17.03 -20.09 2.92
N PRO A 465 16.07 -19.17 3.18
CA PRO A 465 14.72 -19.29 2.65
C PRO A 465 14.74 -19.36 1.11
N GLN A 466 13.98 -20.29 0.54
CA GLN A 466 13.71 -20.29 -0.89
C GLN A 466 12.71 -19.17 -1.20
N GLN A 467 12.92 -18.44 -2.31
CA GLN A 467 12.01 -17.38 -2.73
C GLN A 467 10.66 -17.96 -3.15
N LEU A 468 9.69 -17.96 -2.24
CA LEU A 468 8.31 -18.37 -2.51
C LEU A 468 7.62 -17.39 -3.46
N GLU A 469 7.02 -17.90 -4.54
CA GLU A 469 6.38 -17.08 -5.58
C GLU A 469 5.28 -16.17 -5.01
N ARG A 470 5.44 -14.86 -5.22
CA ARG A 470 4.46 -13.83 -4.84
C ARG A 470 3.25 -13.85 -5.79
N ARG A 471 2.24 -14.70 -5.54
CA ARG A 471 0.95 -14.65 -6.25
C ARG A 471 -0.14 -13.98 -5.42
N SER A 472 -0.80 -12.99 -6.04
CA SER A 472 -1.86 -12.15 -5.45
C SER A 472 -3.07 -12.92 -4.96
N GLN A 473 -3.73 -12.40 -3.92
CA GLN A 473 -4.72 -13.11 -3.11
C GLN A 473 -6.19 -12.74 -3.43
N GLN A 474 -6.50 -12.10 -4.56
CA GLN A 474 -7.89 -11.81 -4.97
C GLN A 474 -8.12 -11.99 -6.47
N SER A 475 -9.37 -12.26 -6.88
CA SER A 475 -9.77 -12.32 -8.29
C SER A 475 -9.68 -10.95 -8.97
N THR A 476 -9.08 -10.90 -10.16
CA THR A 476 -8.72 -9.67 -10.89
C THR A 476 -9.93 -8.76 -11.13
N GLY A 477 -11.11 -9.33 -11.43
CA GLY A 477 -12.32 -8.56 -11.76
C GLY A 477 -12.86 -7.73 -10.60
N ARG A 478 -12.83 -8.26 -9.36
CA ARG A 478 -13.26 -7.47 -8.18
C ARG A 478 -12.26 -6.37 -7.84
N GLN A 479 -10.95 -6.65 -7.93
CA GLN A 479 -9.93 -5.60 -7.79
C GLN A 479 -10.15 -4.47 -8.80
N ILE A 480 -10.35 -4.78 -10.09
CA ILE A 480 -10.65 -3.77 -11.12
C ILE A 480 -11.90 -2.95 -10.74
N SER A 481 -12.98 -3.59 -10.29
CA SER A 481 -14.22 -2.88 -9.90
C SER A 481 -14.04 -1.96 -8.69
N THR A 482 -13.35 -2.41 -7.65
CA THR A 482 -13.05 -1.61 -6.44
C THR A 482 -12.14 -0.44 -6.78
N LEU A 483 -11.07 -0.67 -7.55
CA LEU A 483 -10.13 0.38 -7.97
C LEU A 483 -10.80 1.40 -8.91
N ALA A 484 -11.69 0.95 -9.81
CA ALA A 484 -12.47 1.84 -10.67
C ALA A 484 -13.44 2.71 -9.86
N ARG A 485 -14.18 2.12 -8.90
CA ARG A 485 -15.03 2.90 -7.96
C ARG A 485 -14.22 3.89 -7.12
N ARG A 486 -13.02 3.49 -6.66
CA ARG A 486 -12.09 4.37 -5.96
C ARG A 486 -11.66 5.54 -6.86
N GLN A 487 -11.26 5.27 -8.10
CA GLN A 487 -10.86 6.30 -9.06
C GLN A 487 -11.98 7.32 -9.32
N ILE A 488 -13.21 6.85 -9.55
CA ILE A 488 -14.37 7.73 -9.73
C ILE A 488 -14.62 8.56 -8.47
N ALA A 489 -14.50 7.98 -7.28
CA ALA A 489 -14.63 8.71 -6.02
C ALA A 489 -13.53 9.76 -5.79
N LEU A 490 -12.29 9.49 -6.22
CA LEU A 490 -11.16 10.43 -6.18
C LEU A 490 -11.41 11.63 -7.12
N MET A 491 -11.83 11.35 -8.36
CA MET A 491 -12.14 12.38 -9.37
C MET A 491 -13.34 13.23 -8.97
N ALA A 492 -14.42 12.61 -8.46
CA ALA A 492 -15.60 13.33 -7.97
C ALA A 492 -15.31 14.18 -6.71
N ALA A 493 -14.30 13.80 -5.91
CA ALA A 493 -13.86 14.61 -4.78
C ALA A 493 -13.08 15.87 -5.21
N ASP A 494 -12.46 15.90 -6.39
CA ASP A 494 -11.83 17.11 -6.94
C ASP A 494 -12.69 17.71 -8.06
N TRP A 495 -13.77 18.39 -7.65
CA TRP A 495 -14.69 19.05 -8.59
C TRP A 495 -14.00 20.09 -9.49
N LYS A 496 -12.89 20.70 -9.04
CA LYS A 496 -12.15 21.70 -9.82
C LYS A 496 -11.38 21.02 -10.95
N TYR A 497 -10.68 19.93 -10.65
CA TYR A 497 -10.03 19.13 -11.68
C TYR A 497 -11.05 18.49 -12.64
N LEU A 498 -12.17 17.97 -12.12
CA LEU A 498 -13.22 17.36 -12.92
C LEU A 498 -13.90 18.38 -13.87
N SER A 499 -14.25 19.57 -13.39
CA SER A 499 -14.84 20.63 -14.22
C SER A 499 -13.86 21.15 -15.28
N PHE A 500 -12.57 21.30 -14.94
CA PHE A 500 -11.53 21.57 -15.93
C PHE A 500 -11.49 20.47 -17.01
N LEU A 501 -11.48 19.19 -16.62
CA LEU A 501 -11.38 18.06 -17.55
C LEU A 501 -12.57 17.95 -18.51
N LEU A 502 -13.78 18.31 -18.05
CA LEU A 502 -15.01 18.30 -18.82
C LEU A 502 -15.15 19.53 -19.75
N LEU A 503 -14.65 20.71 -19.33
CA LEU A 503 -14.72 21.94 -20.13
C LEU A 503 -13.61 22.01 -21.19
N MET A 504 -12.46 21.40 -20.93
CA MET A 504 -11.29 21.40 -21.81
C MET A 504 -11.57 20.96 -23.27
N PRO A 505 -12.32 19.87 -23.58
CA PRO A 505 -12.66 19.54 -24.97
C PRO A 505 -13.58 20.56 -25.65
N VAL A 506 -14.45 21.24 -24.89
CA VAL A 506 -15.29 22.34 -25.42
C VAL A 506 -14.40 23.50 -25.87
N LEU A 507 -13.37 23.83 -25.09
CA LEU A 507 -12.40 24.87 -25.47
C LEU A 507 -11.72 24.56 -26.81
N PHE A 508 -11.26 23.32 -27.04
CA PHE A 508 -10.63 22.96 -28.32
C PHE A 508 -11.61 22.92 -29.48
N GLY A 509 -12.84 22.44 -29.26
CA GLY A 509 -13.90 22.52 -30.27
C GLY A 509 -14.18 23.97 -30.70
N VAL A 510 -14.38 24.88 -29.74
CA VAL A 510 -14.61 26.32 -30.01
C VAL A 510 -13.39 27.00 -30.64
N LEU A 511 -12.17 26.67 -30.20
CA LEU A 511 -10.94 27.30 -30.70
C LEU A 511 -10.76 27.12 -32.21
N THR A 512 -11.33 26.08 -32.81
CA THR A 512 -11.32 25.91 -34.28
C THR A 512 -11.99 27.06 -35.04
N VAL A 513 -12.95 27.78 -34.44
CA VAL A 513 -13.61 28.95 -35.05
C VAL A 513 -12.66 30.15 -35.22
N ALA A 514 -11.54 30.18 -34.50
CA ALA A 514 -10.50 31.20 -34.73
C ALA A 514 -9.81 31.04 -36.11
N VAL A 515 -9.93 29.86 -36.74
CA VAL A 515 -9.55 29.65 -38.14
C VAL A 515 -10.72 30.09 -39.03
N GLY A 516 -10.70 31.36 -39.44
CA GLY A 516 -11.73 31.89 -40.33
C GLY A 516 -11.67 31.27 -41.74
N GLY A 517 -12.84 31.09 -42.36
CA GLY A 517 -12.97 30.57 -43.72
C GLY A 517 -14.41 30.17 -44.08
N GLU A 518 -14.74 30.15 -45.37
CA GLU A 518 -16.10 29.85 -45.90
C GLU A 518 -16.30 28.38 -46.32
N LEU A 519 -15.29 27.52 -46.13
CA LEU A 519 -15.30 26.12 -46.57
C LEU A 519 -15.29 25.09 -45.43
N GLY A 520 -14.97 25.47 -44.19
CA GLY A 520 -14.95 24.54 -43.05
C GLY A 520 -14.13 23.27 -43.33
N LEU A 521 -14.80 22.12 -43.33
CA LEU A 521 -14.25 20.79 -43.63
C LEU A 521 -14.82 20.13 -44.89
N ARG A 522 -15.61 20.85 -45.70
CA ARG A 522 -16.23 20.31 -46.93
C ARG A 522 -15.25 20.30 -48.10
N THR A 523 -15.41 19.35 -49.02
CA THR A 523 -14.68 19.36 -50.30
C THR A 523 -15.03 20.61 -51.11
N PRO A 524 -14.04 21.36 -51.64
CA PRO A 524 -14.31 22.53 -52.48
C PRO A 524 -15.07 22.18 -53.76
N GLY A 525 -16.00 23.04 -54.17
CA GLY A 525 -16.64 22.97 -55.48
C GLY A 525 -15.69 23.40 -56.61
N PRO A 526 -15.97 23.04 -57.89
CA PRO A 526 -15.06 23.28 -59.02
C PRO A 526 -14.71 24.74 -59.34
N ALA A 527 -15.36 25.70 -58.68
CA ALA A 527 -15.19 27.14 -58.87
C ALA A 527 -14.78 27.87 -57.56
N GLU A 528 -14.55 27.16 -56.46
CA GLU A 528 -14.20 27.75 -55.17
C GLU A 528 -12.67 27.82 -54.98
N THR A 529 -12.19 28.92 -54.40
CA THR A 529 -10.78 29.07 -54.03
C THR A 529 -10.39 28.11 -52.91
N ILE A 530 -9.44 27.22 -53.19
CA ILE A 530 -8.84 26.32 -52.21
C ILE A 530 -8.17 27.14 -51.11
N THR A 531 -8.70 27.08 -49.89
CA THR A 531 -8.12 27.72 -48.70
C THR A 531 -7.65 26.65 -47.71
N ALA A 532 -6.44 26.81 -47.15
CA ALA A 532 -5.80 25.85 -46.24
C ALA A 532 -6.44 25.73 -44.83
N ASN A 533 -7.69 26.18 -44.69
CA ASN A 533 -8.38 26.33 -43.41
C ASN A 533 -8.76 24.98 -42.78
N ALA A 534 -9.17 24.00 -43.58
CA ALA A 534 -9.49 22.64 -43.12
C ALA A 534 -8.31 21.98 -42.38
N MET A 535 -7.08 22.16 -42.88
CA MET A 535 -5.87 21.65 -42.23
C MET A 535 -5.60 22.32 -40.89
N GLN A 536 -5.78 23.64 -40.79
CA GLN A 536 -5.58 24.37 -39.55
C GLN A 536 -6.64 23.98 -38.50
N ILE A 537 -7.91 23.83 -38.92
CA ILE A 537 -9.01 23.32 -38.07
C ILE A 537 -8.66 21.93 -37.53
N LEU A 538 -8.28 20.99 -38.40
CA LEU A 538 -7.92 19.63 -37.99
C LEU A 538 -6.63 19.59 -37.16
N THR A 539 -5.66 20.47 -37.40
CA THR A 539 -4.43 20.55 -36.60
C THR A 539 -4.75 20.99 -35.17
N ILE A 540 -5.55 22.05 -35.02
CA ILE A 540 -6.00 22.54 -33.70
C ILE A 540 -6.81 21.47 -32.97
N LEU A 541 -7.73 20.79 -33.67
CA LEU A 541 -8.56 19.73 -33.09
C LEU A 541 -7.71 18.53 -32.64
N MET A 542 -6.86 17.97 -33.52
CA MET A 542 -6.09 16.77 -33.23
C MET A 542 -5.01 17.02 -32.17
N VAL A 543 -4.28 18.15 -32.21
CA VAL A 543 -3.29 18.48 -31.18
C VAL A 543 -3.99 18.84 -29.86
N GLY A 544 -5.14 19.51 -29.92
CA GLY A 544 -5.99 19.76 -28.76
C GLY A 544 -6.43 18.49 -28.06
N LEU A 545 -6.91 17.50 -28.82
CA LEU A 545 -7.29 16.17 -28.33
C LEU A 545 -6.11 15.36 -27.82
N ALA A 546 -4.94 15.48 -28.45
CA ALA A 546 -3.73 14.84 -27.98
C ALA A 546 -3.30 15.39 -26.60
N PHE A 547 -3.37 16.71 -26.42
CA PHE A 547 -3.16 17.35 -25.12
C PHE A 547 -4.26 17.01 -24.11
N ALA A 548 -5.52 16.89 -24.54
CA ALA A 548 -6.65 16.49 -23.71
C ALA A 548 -6.44 15.10 -23.11
N GLY A 549 -6.21 14.09 -23.97
CA GLY A 549 -5.96 12.72 -23.56
C GLY A 549 -4.76 12.60 -22.62
N LEU A 550 -3.63 13.24 -22.94
CA LEU A 550 -2.46 13.28 -22.04
C LEU A 550 -2.82 13.87 -20.67
N SER A 551 -3.58 14.97 -20.63
CA SER A 551 -3.93 15.69 -19.40
C SER A 551 -4.86 14.92 -18.45
N VAL A 552 -5.60 13.93 -18.96
CA VAL A 552 -6.44 13.02 -18.16
C VAL A 552 -5.59 12.15 -17.22
N SER A 553 -4.40 11.71 -17.65
CA SER A 553 -3.70 10.58 -17.03
C SER A 553 -2.27 10.86 -16.58
N VAL A 554 -1.61 11.91 -17.11
CA VAL A 554 -0.16 12.13 -16.89
C VAL A 554 0.25 12.29 -15.42
N ARG A 555 -0.66 12.73 -14.54
CA ARG A 555 -0.41 12.88 -13.09
C ARG A 555 -0.81 11.70 -12.22
N ASP A 556 -1.51 10.71 -12.78
CA ASP A 556 -2.23 9.71 -11.99
C ASP A 556 -1.31 8.69 -11.28
N LEU A 557 -0.48 7.97 -12.04
CA LEU A 557 0.32 6.87 -11.47
C LEU A 557 1.45 7.36 -10.57
N VAL A 558 2.10 8.46 -10.95
CA VAL A 558 3.16 9.12 -10.18
C VAL A 558 2.64 9.72 -8.87
N GLY A 559 1.44 10.32 -8.88
CA GLY A 559 0.81 10.87 -7.68
C GLY A 559 0.41 9.80 -6.66
N GLU A 560 0.03 8.61 -7.13
CA GLU A 560 -0.35 7.48 -6.28
C GLU A 560 0.80 6.50 -6.00
N ARG A 561 2.02 6.76 -6.48
CA ARG A 561 3.15 5.82 -6.47
C ARG A 561 3.45 5.19 -5.11
N HIS A 562 3.42 5.98 -4.04
CA HIS A 562 3.64 5.48 -2.67
C HIS A 562 2.50 4.59 -2.19
N ILE A 563 1.26 4.92 -2.55
CA ILE A 563 0.05 4.14 -2.23
C ILE A 563 0.10 2.80 -2.98
N TYR A 564 0.38 2.82 -4.29
CA TYR A 564 0.54 1.63 -5.11
C TYR A 564 1.61 0.69 -4.53
N LYS A 565 2.80 1.20 -4.16
CA LYS A 565 3.87 0.38 -3.53
C LYS A 565 3.42 -0.31 -2.25
N ARG A 566 2.69 0.40 -1.37
CA ARG A 566 2.14 -0.19 -0.14
C ARG A 566 1.09 -1.25 -0.47
N GLU A 567 0.15 -0.96 -1.37
CA GLU A 567 -0.94 -1.89 -1.70
C GLU A 567 -0.43 -3.13 -2.46
N SER A 568 0.58 -3.01 -3.33
CA SER A 568 1.21 -4.17 -3.98
C SER A 568 1.96 -5.06 -2.99
N ALA A 569 2.54 -4.47 -1.93
CA ALA A 569 3.15 -5.21 -0.83
C ALA A 569 2.15 -6.06 0.00
N VAL A 570 0.84 -5.82 -0.15
CA VAL A 570 -0.28 -6.58 0.45
C VAL A 570 -1.12 -7.29 -0.64
N GLY A 571 -0.58 -7.48 -1.86
CA GLY A 571 -1.17 -8.35 -2.88
C GLY A 571 -2.04 -7.67 -3.96
N LEU A 572 -2.04 -6.34 -4.07
CA LEU A 572 -2.63 -5.65 -5.24
C LEU A 572 -1.92 -6.06 -6.54
N ARG A 573 -2.69 -6.46 -7.57
CA ARG A 573 -2.12 -6.82 -8.88
C ARG A 573 -1.76 -5.59 -9.72
N PRO A 574 -0.56 -5.52 -10.31
CA PRO A 574 -0.21 -4.48 -11.30
C PRO A 574 -1.18 -4.44 -12.49
N ASP A 575 -1.62 -5.61 -12.96
CA ASP A 575 -2.56 -5.74 -14.08
C ASP A 575 -3.93 -5.12 -13.75
N ALA A 576 -4.48 -5.45 -12.57
CA ALA A 576 -5.79 -4.96 -12.13
C ALA A 576 -5.78 -3.45 -11.92
N TYR A 577 -4.69 -2.93 -11.33
CA TYR A 577 -4.46 -1.50 -11.16
C TYR A 577 -4.44 -0.77 -12.51
N LEU A 578 -3.56 -1.16 -13.44
CA LEU A 578 -3.45 -0.48 -14.73
C LEU A 578 -4.75 -0.57 -15.56
N VAL A 579 -5.40 -1.74 -15.63
CA VAL A 579 -6.66 -1.91 -16.35
C VAL A 579 -7.78 -1.05 -15.74
N SER A 580 -7.87 -0.94 -14.41
CA SER A 580 -8.87 -0.07 -13.77
C SER A 580 -8.68 1.41 -14.14
N LYS A 581 -7.43 1.88 -14.23
CA LYS A 581 -7.11 3.24 -14.68
C LYS A 581 -7.47 3.43 -16.15
N ILE A 582 -7.05 2.53 -17.04
CA ILE A 582 -7.38 2.61 -18.48
C ILE A 582 -8.90 2.63 -18.72
N LEU A 583 -9.68 1.83 -17.97
CA LEU A 583 -11.15 1.82 -18.10
C LEU A 583 -11.78 3.14 -17.66
N VAL A 584 -11.44 3.66 -16.48
CA VAL A 584 -12.06 4.90 -15.96
C VAL A 584 -11.59 6.14 -16.72
N LEU A 585 -10.29 6.27 -16.95
CA LEU A 585 -9.72 7.39 -17.70
C LEU A 585 -10.09 7.32 -19.20
N GLY A 586 -10.30 6.11 -19.72
CA GLY A 586 -10.82 5.86 -21.06
C GLY A 586 -12.18 6.50 -21.32
N VAL A 587 -13.11 6.45 -20.35
CA VAL A 587 -14.43 7.12 -20.47
C VAL A 587 -14.26 8.63 -20.66
N PHE A 588 -13.34 9.26 -19.93
CA PHE A 588 -13.04 10.69 -20.11
C PHE A 588 -12.38 11.00 -21.46
N ALA A 589 -11.44 10.17 -21.91
CA ALA A 589 -10.81 10.33 -23.22
C ALA A 589 -11.82 10.18 -24.38
N VAL A 590 -12.74 9.22 -24.29
CA VAL A 590 -13.85 9.04 -25.24
C VAL A 590 -14.78 10.25 -25.23
N TYR A 591 -15.18 10.73 -24.04
CA TYR A 591 -15.98 11.95 -23.90
C TYR A 591 -15.29 13.16 -24.54
N GLN A 592 -13.99 13.35 -24.30
CA GLN A 592 -13.21 14.45 -24.89
C GLN A 592 -13.16 14.37 -26.42
N GLY A 593 -12.89 13.16 -26.96
CA GLY A 593 -12.92 12.87 -28.40
C GLY A 593 -14.25 13.25 -29.04
N ILE A 594 -15.37 12.76 -28.47
CA ILE A 594 -16.72 13.05 -28.96
C ILE A 594 -17.03 14.55 -28.86
N VAL A 595 -16.86 15.17 -27.68
CA VAL A 595 -17.30 16.56 -27.47
C VAL A 595 -16.53 17.55 -28.33
N ALA A 596 -15.20 17.43 -28.44
CA ALA A 596 -14.43 18.35 -29.26
C ALA A 596 -14.75 18.19 -30.76
N SER A 597 -14.80 16.95 -31.26
CA SER A 597 -15.06 16.69 -32.68
C SER A 597 -16.49 17.04 -33.10
N VAL A 598 -17.50 16.65 -32.32
CA VAL A 598 -18.90 17.03 -32.60
C VAL A 598 -19.07 18.55 -32.55
N LEU A 599 -18.44 19.24 -31.59
CA LEU A 599 -18.54 20.69 -31.52
C LEU A 599 -17.86 21.38 -32.71
N THR A 600 -16.70 20.91 -33.17
CA THR A 600 -16.09 21.38 -34.43
C THR A 600 -17.01 21.13 -35.62
N LEU A 601 -17.62 19.93 -35.73
CA LEU A 601 -18.56 19.58 -36.81
C LEU A 601 -19.90 20.35 -36.76
N MET A 602 -20.24 20.99 -35.63
CA MET A 602 -21.40 21.87 -35.50
C MET A 602 -21.07 23.35 -35.76
N LEU A 603 -19.79 23.73 -35.70
CA LEU A 603 -19.32 25.10 -35.87
C LEU A 603 -18.75 25.39 -37.26
N HIS A 604 -18.48 24.34 -38.05
CA HIS A 604 -17.95 24.40 -39.41
C HIS A 604 -18.78 23.52 -40.35
N ASP A 605 -18.74 23.81 -41.64
CA ASP A 605 -19.34 22.93 -42.65
C ASP A 605 -18.75 21.51 -42.55
N PRO A 606 -19.57 20.45 -42.44
CA PRO A 606 -19.10 19.08 -42.29
C PRO A 606 -18.52 18.51 -43.59
N PRO A 607 -17.68 17.47 -43.52
CA PRO A 607 -17.22 16.74 -44.70
C PRO A 607 -18.40 16.09 -45.44
N THR A 608 -18.32 16.12 -46.77
CA THR A 608 -19.34 15.68 -47.72
C THR A 608 -19.48 14.16 -47.79
N GLU A 609 -18.36 13.45 -47.96
CA GLU A 609 -18.28 11.99 -47.97
C GLU A 609 -17.19 11.52 -46.99
N GLY A 610 -17.18 10.23 -46.65
CA GLY A 610 -16.15 9.59 -45.83
C GLY A 610 -15.40 8.54 -46.64
N SER A 611 -14.16 8.25 -46.26
CA SER A 611 -13.29 7.35 -47.03
C SER A 611 -13.66 5.86 -46.87
N LEU A 612 -14.27 5.49 -45.73
CA LEU A 612 -14.68 4.15 -45.34
C LEU A 612 -16.18 4.08 -44.99
N LEU A 613 -16.71 5.11 -44.32
CA LEU A 613 -18.09 5.21 -43.87
C LEU A 613 -18.88 6.20 -44.76
N PRO A 614 -20.21 6.01 -44.94
CA PRO A 614 -21.06 6.95 -45.67
C PRO A 614 -21.18 8.37 -45.07
N SER A 615 -20.47 8.66 -43.98
CA SER A 615 -20.46 9.97 -43.32
C SER A 615 -19.05 10.27 -42.80
N GLY A 616 -18.34 11.20 -43.45
CA GLY A 616 -17.03 11.66 -42.99
C GLY A 616 -17.07 12.26 -41.58
N SER A 617 -18.19 12.85 -41.18
CA SER A 617 -18.40 13.33 -39.82
C SER A 617 -18.25 12.22 -38.77
N ALA A 618 -18.75 11.01 -39.05
CA ALA A 618 -18.58 9.86 -38.17
C ALA A 618 -17.11 9.42 -38.09
N GLU A 619 -16.37 9.48 -39.20
CA GLU A 619 -14.95 9.15 -39.24
C GLU A 619 -14.09 10.10 -38.42
N ILE A 620 -14.35 11.40 -38.50
CA ILE A 620 -13.65 12.42 -37.70
C ILE A 620 -13.90 12.20 -36.21
N VAL A 621 -15.14 11.85 -35.80
CA VAL A 621 -15.46 11.50 -34.41
C VAL A 621 -14.71 10.24 -33.97
N VAL A 622 -14.65 9.19 -34.81
CA VAL A 622 -13.91 7.96 -34.47
C VAL A 622 -12.41 8.22 -34.37
N ALA A 623 -11.81 8.94 -35.31
CA ALA A 623 -10.41 9.35 -35.28
C ALA A 623 -10.08 10.15 -34.00
N ALA A 624 -10.92 11.13 -33.67
CA ALA A 624 -10.80 11.94 -32.46
C ALA A 624 -10.84 11.10 -31.17
N VAL A 625 -11.77 10.14 -31.08
CA VAL A 625 -11.91 9.24 -29.92
C VAL A 625 -10.69 8.31 -29.77
N PHE A 626 -10.25 7.65 -30.85
CA PHE A 626 -9.08 6.78 -30.78
C PHE A 626 -7.78 7.54 -30.52
N LEU A 627 -7.63 8.75 -31.06
CA LEU A 627 -6.49 9.62 -30.75
C LEU A 627 -6.47 9.99 -29.26
N ALA A 628 -7.58 10.55 -28.73
CA ALA A 628 -7.67 10.94 -27.33
C ALA A 628 -7.42 9.77 -26.38
N PHE A 629 -7.98 8.58 -26.67
CA PHE A 629 -7.75 7.37 -25.90
C PHE A 629 -6.27 6.93 -25.95
N THR A 630 -5.65 6.92 -27.12
CA THR A 630 -4.24 6.52 -27.28
C THR A 630 -3.30 7.49 -26.56
N CYS A 631 -3.57 8.80 -26.64
CA CYS A 631 -2.84 9.83 -25.90
C CYS A 631 -3.04 9.71 -24.37
N MET A 632 -4.21 9.26 -23.91
CA MET A 632 -4.46 8.96 -22.50
C MET A 632 -3.63 7.76 -22.01
N VAL A 633 -3.47 6.70 -22.82
CA VAL A 633 -2.56 5.59 -22.45
C VAL A 633 -1.08 6.02 -22.53
N LEU A 634 -0.71 6.88 -23.48
CA LEU A 634 0.62 7.51 -23.50
C LEU A 634 0.88 8.33 -22.22
N GLY A 635 -0.11 9.08 -21.74
CA GLY A 635 -0.02 9.84 -20.50
C GLY A 635 0.21 8.93 -19.28
N LEU A 636 -0.43 7.75 -19.23
CA LEU A 636 -0.13 6.73 -18.21
C LEU A 636 1.32 6.24 -18.30
N LEU A 637 1.84 6.00 -19.50
CA LEU A 637 3.25 5.63 -19.68
C LEU A 637 4.21 6.72 -19.18
N LEU A 638 3.97 7.99 -19.54
CA LEU A 638 4.77 9.12 -19.04
C LEU A 638 4.70 9.22 -17.51
N SER A 639 3.52 9.02 -16.93
CA SER A 639 3.29 8.97 -15.47
C SER A 639 4.06 7.82 -14.81
N ALA A 640 4.13 6.64 -15.42
CA ALA A 640 4.90 5.50 -14.91
C ALA A 640 6.42 5.67 -15.04
N VAL A 641 6.89 6.54 -15.93
CA VAL A 641 8.31 6.85 -16.15
C VAL A 641 8.82 7.97 -15.24
N ALA A 642 7.99 8.98 -14.97
CA ALA A 642 8.31 10.09 -14.08
C ALA A 642 8.60 9.60 -12.64
N GLN A 643 9.64 10.16 -12.01
CA GLN A 643 10.00 9.77 -10.63
C GLN A 643 9.31 10.65 -9.58
N THR A 644 9.04 11.92 -9.91
CA THR A 644 8.45 12.94 -9.03
C THR A 644 7.35 13.71 -9.75
N SER A 645 6.46 14.36 -8.99
CA SER A 645 5.38 15.16 -9.55
C SER A 645 5.84 16.42 -10.30
N GLU A 646 7.05 16.88 -10.03
CA GLU A 646 7.66 18.05 -10.67
C GLU A 646 8.14 17.73 -12.10
N GLN A 647 8.68 16.53 -12.32
CA GLN A 647 9.15 16.06 -13.63
C GLN A 647 8.04 15.91 -14.68
N ILE A 648 6.79 15.78 -14.24
CA ILE A 648 5.62 15.57 -15.11
C ILE A 648 5.42 16.75 -16.06
N MET A 649 5.51 17.98 -15.54
CA MET A 649 5.08 19.17 -16.28
C MET A 649 5.98 19.45 -17.49
N PRO A 650 7.33 19.41 -17.38
CA PRO A 650 8.21 19.44 -18.54
C PRO A 650 7.98 18.26 -19.49
N LEU A 651 7.77 17.05 -18.98
CA LEU A 651 7.57 15.84 -19.79
C LEU A 651 6.27 15.91 -20.61
N LEU A 652 5.19 16.46 -20.04
CA LEU A 652 3.93 16.75 -20.71
C LEU A 652 4.14 17.78 -21.84
N VAL A 653 4.83 18.88 -21.56
CA VAL A 653 5.12 19.92 -22.57
C VAL A 653 5.91 19.32 -23.74
N VAL A 654 6.97 18.55 -23.48
CA VAL A 654 7.75 17.88 -24.54
C VAL A 654 6.89 16.91 -25.34
N ALA A 655 6.05 16.09 -24.69
CA ALA A 655 5.16 15.15 -25.37
C ALA A 655 4.10 15.86 -26.25
N VAL A 656 3.55 16.99 -25.80
CA VAL A 656 2.62 17.81 -26.58
C VAL A 656 3.33 18.49 -27.75
N MET A 657 4.53 19.05 -27.54
CA MET A 657 5.32 19.68 -28.60
C MET A 657 5.73 18.67 -29.68
N LEU A 658 6.15 17.45 -29.31
CA LEU A 658 6.47 16.40 -30.27
C LEU A 658 5.23 16.00 -31.09
N GLN A 659 4.05 15.89 -30.45
CA GLN A 659 2.81 15.60 -31.17
C GLN A 659 2.35 16.73 -32.10
N LEU A 660 2.53 17.99 -31.70
CA LEU A 660 2.27 19.16 -32.57
C LEU A 660 3.19 19.12 -33.81
N VAL A 661 4.50 19.04 -33.58
CA VAL A 661 5.56 19.14 -34.60
C VAL A 661 5.54 17.95 -35.56
N LEU A 662 5.33 16.73 -35.06
CA LEU A 662 5.42 15.48 -35.83
C LEU A 662 4.05 14.95 -36.30
N SER A 663 2.96 15.68 -36.09
CA SER A 663 1.63 15.32 -36.64
C SER A 663 1.59 15.30 -38.17
N GLY A 664 2.41 16.14 -38.81
CA GLY A 664 2.31 16.49 -40.23
C GLY A 664 1.45 17.72 -40.50
N GLY A 665 0.82 18.34 -39.49
CA GLY A 665 -0.08 19.49 -39.67
C GLY A 665 0.55 20.88 -39.60
N VAL A 666 1.73 20.99 -38.97
CA VAL A 666 2.49 22.26 -38.88
C VAL A 666 3.76 22.24 -39.75
N LEU A 667 4.38 21.07 -39.87
CA LEU A 667 5.56 20.84 -40.70
C LEU A 667 5.28 19.67 -41.63
N GLU A 668 5.79 19.75 -42.86
CA GLU A 668 5.80 18.64 -43.80
C GLU A 668 6.81 17.59 -43.34
N VAL A 669 6.29 16.44 -42.90
CA VAL A 669 7.10 15.34 -42.34
C VAL A 669 7.42 14.26 -43.39
N ALA A 670 6.51 14.05 -44.35
CA ALA A 670 6.67 13.04 -45.39
C ALA A 670 7.90 13.31 -46.28
N GLY A 671 8.68 12.26 -46.58
CA GLY A 671 9.91 12.38 -47.37
C GLY A 671 11.13 12.85 -46.58
N GLN A 672 11.00 13.17 -45.29
CA GLN A 672 12.13 13.48 -44.40
C GLN A 672 12.54 12.24 -43.59
N PRO A 673 13.61 11.51 -43.94
CA PRO A 673 13.83 10.14 -43.47
C PRO A 673 13.97 9.97 -41.95
N VAL A 674 14.42 11.01 -41.23
CA VAL A 674 14.51 10.99 -39.76
C VAL A 674 13.19 11.39 -39.11
N PHE A 675 12.58 12.49 -39.56
CA PHE A 675 11.35 13.02 -38.97
C PHE A 675 10.15 12.11 -39.22
N GLU A 676 10.08 11.46 -40.39
CA GLU A 676 9.02 10.52 -40.75
C GLU A 676 8.99 9.29 -39.83
N GLN A 677 10.16 8.68 -39.56
CA GLN A 677 10.27 7.55 -38.63
C GLN A 677 9.94 7.93 -37.18
N LEU A 678 10.31 9.14 -36.75
CA LEU A 678 9.96 9.66 -35.43
C LEU A 678 8.46 9.97 -35.32
N ALA A 679 7.82 10.45 -36.39
CA ALA A 679 6.39 10.71 -36.43
C ALA A 679 5.54 9.44 -36.33
N TRP A 680 6.01 8.30 -36.86
CA TRP A 680 5.31 7.03 -36.69
C TRP A 680 5.13 6.61 -35.22
N LEU A 681 5.96 7.13 -34.31
CA LEU A 681 5.85 6.91 -32.86
C LEU A 681 4.78 7.78 -32.18
N MET A 682 4.23 8.79 -32.87
CA MET A 682 3.35 9.80 -32.30
C MET A 682 1.87 9.52 -32.61
N PRO A 683 0.97 9.41 -31.63
CA PRO A 683 -0.45 9.14 -31.89
C PRO A 683 -1.11 10.21 -32.77
N ALA A 684 -0.78 11.48 -32.55
CA ALA A 684 -1.28 12.61 -33.35
C ALA A 684 -1.04 12.44 -34.86
N ARG A 685 0.07 11.81 -35.29
CA ARG A 685 0.35 11.53 -36.71
C ARG A 685 -0.72 10.62 -37.32
N TRP A 686 -1.14 9.57 -36.60
CA TRP A 686 -2.12 8.60 -37.07
C TRP A 686 -3.56 9.12 -36.97
N GLY A 687 -3.88 9.90 -35.93
CA GLY A 687 -5.17 10.59 -35.84
C GLY A 687 -5.35 11.66 -36.93
N TYR A 688 -4.32 12.47 -37.17
CA TYR A 688 -4.31 13.47 -38.24
C TYR A 688 -4.43 12.81 -39.62
N ASN A 689 -3.70 11.71 -39.85
CA ASN A 689 -3.82 10.89 -41.05
C ASN A 689 -5.28 10.48 -41.33
N MET A 690 -5.96 9.85 -40.36
CA MET A 690 -7.35 9.42 -40.52
C MET A 690 -8.25 10.59 -40.96
N THR A 691 -8.11 11.76 -40.33
CA THR A 691 -8.93 12.92 -40.70
C THR A 691 -8.58 13.57 -42.04
N MET A 692 -7.30 13.52 -42.46
CA MET A 692 -6.88 14.00 -43.77
C MET A 692 -7.36 13.10 -44.91
N SER A 693 -7.26 11.79 -44.70
CA SER A 693 -7.85 10.77 -45.57
C SER A 693 -9.37 10.96 -45.69
N THR A 694 -10.09 11.19 -44.58
CA THR A 694 -11.53 11.49 -44.61
C THR A 694 -11.91 12.69 -45.48
N ILE A 695 -11.20 13.82 -45.39
CA ILE A 695 -11.54 15.03 -46.19
C ILE A 695 -10.99 15.02 -47.63
N GLY A 696 -10.20 14.00 -47.99
CA GLY A 696 -9.61 13.85 -49.33
C GLY A 696 -8.68 14.99 -49.72
N ILE A 697 -7.90 15.54 -48.78
CA ILE A 697 -7.08 16.75 -48.98
C ILE A 697 -6.16 16.66 -50.21
N THR A 698 -5.68 15.45 -50.55
CA THR A 698 -4.81 15.18 -51.69
C THR A 698 -5.48 15.42 -53.05
N ASP A 699 -6.81 15.30 -53.14
CA ASP A 699 -7.54 15.41 -54.41
C ASP A 699 -7.73 16.88 -54.84
N TRP A 700 -7.67 17.80 -53.89
CA TRP A 700 -7.96 19.23 -54.10
C TRP A 700 -6.87 20.18 -53.55
N HIS A 701 -5.78 19.69 -52.96
CA HIS A 701 -4.63 20.49 -52.55
C HIS A 701 -3.31 19.93 -53.14
N PRO A 702 -3.02 20.16 -54.44
CA PRO A 702 -2.01 19.42 -55.22
C PRO A 702 -0.55 19.62 -54.82
N TYR A 703 -0.26 20.52 -53.88
CA TYR A 703 1.10 20.74 -53.35
C TYR A 703 1.46 19.81 -52.18
N GLN A 704 0.51 19.03 -51.66
CA GLN A 704 0.75 18.09 -50.56
C GLN A 704 0.67 16.65 -51.05
N THR A 705 1.74 15.89 -50.78
CA THR A 705 2.00 14.58 -51.39
C THR A 705 2.25 13.48 -50.36
N ASP A 706 1.80 13.68 -49.11
CA ASP A 706 1.89 12.68 -48.05
C ASP A 706 1.04 11.44 -48.42
N PRO A 707 1.66 10.27 -48.69
CA PRO A 707 0.93 9.11 -49.21
C PRO A 707 -0.12 8.57 -48.24
N LEU A 708 0.00 8.87 -46.94
CA LEU A 708 -1.01 8.44 -45.96
C LEU A 708 -2.34 9.19 -46.15
N TRP A 709 -2.32 10.44 -46.64
CA TRP A 709 -3.51 11.30 -46.74
C TRP A 709 -4.41 11.01 -47.95
N ALA A 710 -4.13 9.95 -48.71
CA ALA A 710 -5.00 9.50 -49.79
C ALA A 710 -6.41 9.17 -49.28
N HIS A 711 -7.44 9.48 -50.06
CA HIS A 711 -8.85 9.18 -49.76
C HIS A 711 -9.18 7.69 -49.97
N GLU A 712 -8.39 6.80 -49.36
CA GLU A 712 -8.55 5.34 -49.48
C GLU A 712 -8.91 4.68 -48.13
N PRO A 713 -9.90 3.76 -48.12
CA PRO A 713 -10.25 3.00 -46.91
C PRO A 713 -9.04 2.31 -46.25
N GLY A 714 -8.05 1.88 -47.05
CA GLY A 714 -6.83 1.24 -46.57
C GLY A 714 -5.97 2.15 -45.70
N MET A 715 -5.79 3.42 -46.08
CA MET A 715 -4.99 4.38 -45.31
C MET A 715 -5.69 4.80 -44.01
N TRP A 716 -7.02 4.92 -44.06
CA TRP A 716 -7.83 5.20 -42.88
C TRP A 716 -7.78 4.04 -41.86
N ILE A 717 -7.96 2.80 -42.34
CA ILE A 717 -7.84 1.58 -41.50
C ILE A 717 -6.42 1.44 -40.93
N LEU A 718 -5.37 1.75 -41.71
CA LEU A 718 -4.00 1.76 -41.21
C LEU A 718 -3.82 2.74 -40.04
N GLY A 719 -4.37 3.95 -40.13
CA GLY A 719 -4.36 4.92 -39.04
C GLY A 719 -5.03 4.39 -37.76
N LEU A 720 -6.21 3.80 -37.88
CA LEU A 720 -6.92 3.18 -36.76
C LEU A 720 -6.14 2.03 -36.12
N LEU A 721 -5.59 1.12 -36.93
CA LEU A 721 -4.79 0.00 -36.46
C LEU A 721 -3.52 0.47 -35.73
N MET A 722 -2.84 1.50 -36.24
CA MET A 722 -1.63 2.02 -35.61
C MET A 722 -1.93 2.71 -34.26
N LEU A 723 -3.07 3.41 -34.12
CA LEU A 723 -3.52 3.93 -32.82
C LEU A 723 -3.76 2.79 -31.80
N ILE A 724 -4.44 1.71 -32.22
CA ILE A 724 -4.68 0.54 -31.37
C ILE A 724 -3.36 -0.14 -30.96
N VAL A 725 -2.44 -0.34 -31.91
CA VAL A 725 -1.10 -0.91 -31.64
C VAL A 725 -0.34 -0.05 -30.64
N TRP A 726 -0.30 1.28 -30.82
CA TRP A 726 0.38 2.18 -29.90
C TRP A 726 -0.24 2.19 -28.51
N ALA A 727 -1.58 2.18 -28.39
CA ALA A 727 -2.25 2.06 -27.11
C ALA A 727 -1.85 0.77 -26.36
N ILE A 728 -1.77 -0.37 -27.06
CA ILE A 728 -1.29 -1.64 -26.50
C ILE A 728 0.17 -1.55 -26.08
N VAL A 729 1.06 -1.03 -26.94
CA VAL A 729 2.50 -0.89 -26.66
C VAL A 729 2.75 0.01 -25.45
N TYR A 730 2.11 1.18 -25.37
CA TYR A 730 2.25 2.07 -24.22
C TYR A 730 1.73 1.43 -22.93
N GLY A 731 0.60 0.71 -23.00
CA GLY A 731 0.05 -0.05 -21.87
C GLY A 731 1.01 -1.13 -21.37
N LEU A 732 1.63 -1.90 -22.28
CA LEU A 732 2.63 -2.92 -21.94
C LEU A 732 3.91 -2.32 -21.33
N LEU A 733 4.38 -1.18 -21.84
CA LEU A 733 5.53 -0.46 -21.29
C LEU A 733 5.23 0.14 -19.90
N ALA A 734 4.03 0.69 -19.71
CA ALA A 734 3.58 1.20 -18.41
C ALA A 734 3.47 0.04 -17.38
N ARG A 735 2.91 -1.10 -17.79
CA ARG A 735 2.86 -2.34 -17.00
C ARG A 735 4.27 -2.81 -16.59
N TRP A 736 5.21 -2.88 -17.54
CA TRP A 736 6.59 -3.28 -17.25
C TRP A 736 7.26 -2.35 -16.23
N ARG A 737 7.04 -1.03 -16.34
CA ARG A 737 7.50 -0.06 -15.35
C ARG A 737 6.82 -0.23 -13.98
N LEU A 738 5.53 -0.55 -13.92
CA LEU A 738 4.80 -0.77 -12.67
C LEU A 738 5.23 -2.05 -11.94
N VAL A 739 5.54 -3.13 -12.66
CA VAL A 739 6.09 -4.37 -12.09
C VAL A 739 7.47 -4.11 -11.48
N LYS A 740 8.38 -3.50 -12.26
CA LYS A 740 9.74 -3.13 -11.81
C LYS A 740 9.77 -2.09 -10.66
N GLN A 741 8.63 -1.52 -10.28
CA GLN A 741 8.51 -0.61 -9.13
C GLN A 741 7.88 -1.24 -7.89
N ALA A 742 7.30 -2.43 -8.02
CA ALA A 742 6.74 -3.22 -6.92
C ALA A 742 7.77 -4.22 -6.33
N ASP A 743 8.76 -4.61 -7.15
CA ASP A 743 9.98 -5.31 -6.73
C ASP A 743 11.05 -4.32 -6.18
#